data_AF-A0AAD0S2H7-F1
#
_entry.id   AF-A0AAD0S2H7-F1
#
_cell.length_a   1.000
_cell.length_b   1.000
_cell.length_c   1.000
_cell.angle_alpha   90.00
_cell.angle_beta   90.00
_cell.angle_gamma   90.00
#
_symmetry.space_group_name_H-M   'P 1'
#
loop_
_entity.id
_entity.type
_entity.pdbx_description
1 polymer ?
#
loop_
_entity_poly.entity_id
_entity_poly.type
_entity_poly.pdbx_seq_one_letter_code
_entity_poly.pdbx_strand_id
1 'polypeptide(L)'
;MGFNNYKKSIIALTIMGALSAHNVMAADSASSGFLTGVVESSQGQQLSGAVIEIKNEETGLTRTLVTSENGSYRFPLLPTGSYTVSVKKDGYVLAQESGLRINMGVKTSLPVTLYASGEKPEVIEVMGNRISSIDVSSSESVTFVDQELLARVPVARDVTSVALLAPGTTQGDAGFGNLASFGGASVGENSYYVNGMNVTNFRNGLGGADVPFEFYDTFEVKTGGYSAEFGRSTGGVVNATTKRGTNEFVWGASTYFEPSSMAEDIPQTYRTEEGVDLYGTEYFNGDQSQRKVGENDYNLWAGGSIVEDKLFFFGLVNYNERVSDYASTSNKYERESGDLFVALKLDYYITDDHILEFTGWDSSSDLDSIKYNWDPEASQITSRRGDYTLKRGGKTYSLKYTGILSDTLTVSAMGGINEANYSNVNAGSSPFGEYPMVYERFSGTDLGEWALSSPSLQEDKRTAYRLDFDWYATDSHTLRFGLDYEELDSTENTQRSGGVAYRYQGCDDLDAVKAGDPSSCGVVRQEFYINNGDFTTKSSAYYITDTWTVTDNLTLSLGLRNETFENYNKENQKFVDVSDQWAPRLGASWDPFGEGEFKVFANYGRYFLPVATNTNIRLAGDELYTRQFFEVLGIADDISKAPILGEALSAKDILADGTLKGTDETVNADIEPMYQDEFILGFQTVLTEDWSMGVKATYRDLKSSLEDIAIDKGFNDYVEREFGSSCTMCDGFHYYVLTNPGEDVTITTDPDGDGPLAYGAYTIPNSDLGYPKAERQYGAVDVNFNKAWADGWMLDFTYTWSHSWGNNEGYVRSDNEQTDAGLTTNFDQPGLTDGASGNLPNDRRHQVKMQFAYEITENLTMGSNFFWRTGRPYGAFGLHPTDAFASLYGAEAFYKDGELVPRGSAGRTPNTWNLDLSLQYNMKISEHDLTFRADVFNVFNNDEITEYNETAEFISAYDPDFGGYRGAANPDYLLATNYQKPRYVRLSASFKF
;
A
#
# COMPACT_ATOMS: atom_id res chain seq x y z
N MET A 1 17.88 -44.29 25.21
CA MET A 1 17.78 -42.95 24.60
C MET A 1 16.91 -43.11 23.34
N GLY A 2 15.78 -42.45 23.14
CA GLY A 2 15.09 -41.46 23.98
C GLY A 2 13.65 -41.15 23.50
N PHE A 3 12.80 -42.16 23.28
CA PHE A 3 11.44 -42.03 22.73
C PHE A 3 10.36 -41.43 23.68
N ASN A 4 10.75 -40.70 24.73
CA ASN A 4 9.84 -40.34 25.84
C ASN A 4 9.38 -38.88 25.89
N ASN A 5 9.81 -38.00 24.98
CA ASN A 5 9.45 -36.56 25.07
C ASN A 5 8.08 -36.23 24.47
N TYR A 6 7.64 -36.92 23.41
CA TYR A 6 6.36 -36.64 22.74
C TYR A 6 5.11 -36.86 23.59
N LYS A 7 5.17 -37.67 24.65
CA LYS A 7 4.01 -37.95 25.52
C LYS A 7 3.82 -36.94 26.67
N LYS A 8 4.79 -36.05 26.93
CA LYS A 8 4.64 -35.02 27.96
C LYS A 8 3.93 -33.76 27.45
N SER A 9 4.20 -33.35 26.21
CA SER A 9 3.57 -32.17 25.60
C SER A 9 2.05 -32.34 25.42
N ILE A 10 1.60 -33.51 24.97
CA ILE A 10 0.16 -33.81 24.80
C ILE A 10 -0.57 -33.82 26.16
N ILE A 11 0.07 -34.30 27.23
CA ILE A 11 -0.54 -34.30 28.57
C ILE A 11 -0.55 -32.90 29.18
N ALA A 12 0.44 -32.04 28.89
CA ALA A 12 0.40 -30.63 29.29
C ALA A 12 -0.76 -29.87 28.62
N LEU A 13 -0.99 -30.07 27.32
CA LEU A 13 -2.16 -29.59 26.58
C LEU A 13 -3.49 -30.13 27.16
N THR A 14 -3.50 -31.38 27.64
CA THR A 14 -4.70 -32.01 28.22
C THR A 14 -5.03 -31.50 29.64
N ILE A 15 -4.05 -31.01 30.40
CA ILE A 15 -4.23 -30.59 31.80
C ILE A 15 -4.71 -29.12 31.91
N MET A 16 -4.43 -28.26 30.92
CA MET A 16 -5.00 -26.90 30.90
C MET A 16 -6.51 -26.88 30.58
N GLY A 17 -7.04 -27.89 29.88
CA GLY A 17 -8.47 -27.96 29.51
C GLY A 17 -9.43 -28.49 30.60
N ALA A 18 -9.05 -28.50 31.88
CA ALA A 18 -9.75 -29.26 32.92
C ALA A 18 -10.10 -28.50 34.22
N LEU A 19 -9.98 -27.17 34.27
CA LEU A 19 -10.36 -26.37 35.44
C LEU A 19 -11.18 -25.13 35.09
N SER A 20 -12.30 -24.97 35.82
CA SER A 20 -13.24 -23.83 35.82
C SER A 20 -14.11 -23.67 34.58
N ALA A 21 -15.33 -24.20 34.66
CA ALA A 21 -16.44 -23.70 33.84
C ALA A 21 -16.95 -22.37 34.45
N HIS A 22 -17.31 -21.41 33.60
CA HIS A 22 -18.56 -20.61 33.61
C HIS A 22 -18.50 -19.49 32.54
N ASN A 23 -19.42 -19.55 31.57
CA ASN A 23 -20.06 -18.49 30.77
C ASN A 23 -19.29 -17.26 30.18
N VAL A 24 -19.33 -17.17 28.82
CA VAL A 24 -19.88 -16.06 27.98
C VAL A 24 -19.02 -14.82 27.56
N MET A 25 -19.28 -14.32 26.32
CA MET A 25 -18.70 -13.23 25.44
C MET A 25 -17.14 -13.05 25.31
N ALA A 26 -16.47 -12.83 24.15
CA ALA A 26 -16.78 -12.73 22.70
C ALA A 26 -15.67 -13.38 21.76
N ALA A 27 -15.76 -13.30 20.39
CA ALA A 27 -14.77 -13.85 19.41
C ALA A 27 -14.92 -13.55 17.89
N ASP A 28 -13.76 -13.39 17.21
CA ASP A 28 -13.25 -13.41 15.79
C ASP A 28 -13.83 -12.46 14.70
N SER A 29 -13.14 -11.35 14.49
CA SER A 29 -13.55 -10.17 13.72
C SER A 29 -13.04 -10.08 12.28
N ALA A 30 -11.95 -10.77 11.92
CA ALA A 30 -11.17 -10.42 10.72
C ALA A 30 -11.82 -10.81 9.37
N SER A 31 -12.87 -11.65 9.38
CA SER A 31 -13.62 -12.04 8.17
C SER A 31 -15.11 -12.38 8.44
N SER A 32 -15.66 -11.89 9.55
CA SER A 32 -16.98 -12.26 10.09
C SER A 32 -17.48 -11.21 11.07
N GLY A 33 -18.78 -11.23 11.36
CA GLY A 33 -19.44 -10.34 12.31
C GLY A 33 -20.07 -11.06 13.51
N PHE A 34 -20.69 -10.28 14.39
CA PHE A 34 -21.25 -10.78 15.65
C PHE A 34 -22.69 -10.33 15.87
N LEU A 35 -23.48 -11.21 16.49
CA LEU A 35 -24.74 -10.80 17.11
C LEU A 35 -24.65 -10.94 18.63
N THR A 36 -25.00 -9.88 19.35
CA THR A 36 -25.10 -9.85 20.81
C THR A 36 -26.44 -9.29 21.25
N GLY A 37 -26.93 -9.67 22.43
CA GLY A 37 -28.15 -9.10 22.98
C GLY A 37 -28.48 -9.57 24.38
N VAL A 38 -29.55 -9.00 24.93
CA VAL A 38 -30.19 -9.43 26.17
C VAL A 38 -31.68 -9.62 25.88
N VAL A 39 -32.24 -10.73 26.36
CA VAL A 39 -33.68 -10.99 26.31
C VAL A 39 -34.29 -10.59 27.64
N GLU A 40 -35.31 -9.74 27.61
CA GLU A 40 -36.06 -9.28 28.77
C GLU A 40 -37.58 -9.36 28.55
N SER A 41 -38.38 -9.16 29.59
CA SER A 41 -39.83 -9.05 29.49
C SER A 41 -40.28 -7.60 29.28
N SER A 42 -41.52 -7.41 28.85
CA SER A 42 -42.26 -6.12 28.86
C SER A 42 -42.26 -5.37 30.20
N GLN A 43 -41.77 -6.00 31.28
CA GLN A 43 -41.69 -5.47 32.65
C GLN A 43 -40.24 -5.22 33.09
N GLY A 44 -39.26 -5.30 32.18
CA GLY A 44 -37.83 -5.08 32.46
C GLY A 44 -37.14 -6.22 33.22
N GLN A 45 -37.70 -7.44 33.20
CA GLN A 45 -37.09 -8.60 33.83
C GLN A 45 -36.27 -9.39 32.80
N GLN A 46 -34.97 -9.55 33.03
CA GLN A 46 -34.10 -10.44 32.24
C GLN A 46 -34.62 -11.89 32.20
N LEU A 47 -34.58 -12.51 31.01
CA LEU A 47 -35.27 -13.77 30.70
C LEU A 47 -34.32 -14.92 30.33
N SER A 48 -33.66 -15.51 31.33
CA SER A 48 -32.90 -16.77 31.17
C SER A 48 -33.72 -17.93 30.58
N GLY A 49 -33.07 -18.86 29.88
CA GLY A 49 -33.72 -20.03 29.27
C GLY A 49 -34.60 -19.74 28.03
N ALA A 50 -34.53 -18.55 27.43
CA ALA A 50 -35.09 -18.34 26.08
C ALA A 50 -34.21 -19.05 25.04
N VAL A 51 -34.84 -19.72 24.08
CA VAL A 51 -34.16 -20.34 22.93
C VAL A 51 -34.11 -19.31 21.81
N ILE A 52 -32.93 -19.10 21.25
CA ILE A 52 -32.68 -18.18 20.15
C ILE A 52 -32.14 -18.98 18.98
N GLU A 53 -32.82 -18.87 17.85
CA GLU A 53 -32.38 -19.42 16.57
C GLU A 53 -31.99 -18.24 15.67
N ILE A 54 -30.77 -18.26 15.14
CA ILE A 54 -30.34 -17.35 14.09
C ILE A 54 -30.14 -18.14 12.81
N LYS A 55 -30.67 -17.64 11.69
CA LYS A 55 -30.58 -18.25 10.37
C LYS A 55 -30.11 -17.24 9.34
N ASN A 56 -29.01 -17.57 8.63
CA ASN A 56 -28.59 -16.81 7.46
C ASN A 56 -29.62 -17.03 6.34
N GLU A 57 -30.12 -15.93 5.77
CA GLU A 57 -31.22 -15.96 4.79
C GLU A 57 -30.74 -16.45 3.41
N GLU A 58 -29.45 -16.35 3.12
CA GLU A 58 -28.82 -16.67 1.83
C GLU A 58 -28.21 -18.09 1.81
N THR A 59 -27.53 -18.50 2.89
CA THR A 59 -26.82 -19.80 2.98
C THR A 59 -27.56 -20.86 3.79
N GLY A 60 -28.70 -20.54 4.41
CA GLY A 60 -29.46 -21.46 5.26
C GLY A 60 -28.81 -21.79 6.60
N LEU A 61 -27.52 -21.43 6.80
CA LEU A 61 -26.75 -21.65 8.03
C LEU A 61 -27.56 -21.23 9.25
N THR A 62 -27.92 -22.22 10.08
CA THR A 62 -28.75 -22.03 11.27
C THR A 62 -27.95 -22.37 12.51
N ARG A 63 -27.94 -21.48 13.50
CA ARG A 63 -27.32 -21.74 14.82
C ARG A 63 -28.33 -21.45 15.91
N THR A 64 -28.37 -22.31 16.93
CA THR A 64 -29.30 -22.19 18.05
C THR A 64 -28.52 -22.07 19.35
N LEU A 65 -28.90 -21.13 20.21
CA LEU A 65 -28.34 -20.99 21.56
C LEU A 65 -29.45 -20.74 22.59
N VAL A 66 -29.14 -20.95 23.87
CA VAL A 66 -30.05 -20.64 24.98
C VAL A 66 -29.48 -19.49 25.81
N THR A 67 -30.28 -18.47 26.10
CA THR A 67 -29.86 -17.31 26.91
C THR A 67 -29.34 -17.74 28.28
N SER A 68 -28.27 -17.09 28.74
CA SER A 68 -27.63 -17.32 30.03
C SER A 68 -28.51 -16.89 31.24
N GLU A 69 -27.99 -16.99 32.47
CA GLU A 69 -28.76 -16.65 33.69
C GLU A 69 -29.20 -15.18 33.75
N ASN A 70 -28.44 -14.24 33.16
CA ASN A 70 -28.79 -12.81 33.06
C ASN A 70 -29.57 -12.49 31.76
N GLY A 71 -30.09 -13.50 31.05
CA GLY A 71 -30.84 -13.32 29.80
C GLY A 71 -30.00 -12.93 28.59
N SER A 72 -28.67 -12.78 28.72
CA SER A 72 -27.79 -12.44 27.60
C SER A 72 -27.58 -13.59 26.62
N TYR A 73 -27.23 -13.24 25.38
CA TYR A 73 -26.90 -14.16 24.32
C TYR A 73 -25.85 -13.60 23.36
N ARG A 74 -25.13 -14.51 22.68
CA ARG A 74 -24.16 -14.12 21.65
C ARG A 74 -23.90 -15.21 20.61
N PHE A 75 -23.92 -14.82 19.34
CA PHE A 75 -23.40 -15.61 18.22
C PHE A 75 -22.08 -15.00 17.70
N PRO A 76 -20.92 -15.68 17.87
CA PRO A 76 -19.69 -15.34 17.16
C PRO A 76 -19.74 -15.72 15.69
N LEU A 77 -18.72 -15.27 14.94
CA LEU A 77 -18.31 -15.90 13.68
C LEU A 77 -19.45 -16.05 12.68
N LEU A 78 -20.38 -15.11 12.68
CA LEU A 78 -21.42 -15.09 11.67
C LEU A 78 -20.78 -14.59 10.37
N PRO A 79 -20.88 -15.35 9.26
CA PRO A 79 -20.61 -14.81 7.93
C PRO A 79 -21.30 -13.46 7.72
N THR A 80 -20.73 -12.61 6.88
CA THR A 80 -21.44 -11.42 6.41
C THR A 80 -22.70 -11.83 5.65
N GLY A 81 -23.78 -11.03 5.77
CA GLY A 81 -25.05 -11.31 5.08
C GLY A 81 -26.29 -10.88 5.87
N SER A 82 -27.45 -11.26 5.34
CA SER A 82 -28.75 -11.04 5.98
C SER A 82 -29.17 -12.23 6.88
N TYR A 83 -29.78 -11.94 8.03
CA TYR A 83 -30.18 -12.93 9.01
C TYR A 83 -31.60 -12.72 9.54
N THR A 84 -32.30 -13.84 9.75
CA THR A 84 -33.50 -13.89 10.58
C THR A 84 -33.13 -14.40 11.98
N VAL A 85 -33.58 -13.70 13.03
CA VAL A 85 -33.41 -14.07 14.44
C VAL A 85 -34.79 -14.37 15.02
N SER A 86 -34.98 -15.56 15.61
CA SER A 86 -36.22 -15.95 16.28
C SER A 86 -35.95 -16.23 17.77
N VAL A 87 -36.72 -15.58 18.66
CA VAL A 87 -36.58 -15.72 20.12
C VAL A 87 -37.84 -16.31 20.72
N LYS A 88 -37.71 -17.48 21.33
CA LYS A 88 -38.81 -18.27 21.88
C LYS A 88 -38.62 -18.58 23.36
N LYS A 89 -39.66 -18.33 24.17
CA LYS A 89 -39.73 -18.75 25.57
C LYS A 89 -41.14 -19.16 25.95
N ASP A 90 -41.27 -20.22 26.74
CA ASP A 90 -42.58 -20.71 27.20
C ASP A 90 -43.32 -19.64 28.02
N GLY A 91 -44.58 -19.39 27.69
CA GLY A 91 -45.41 -18.35 28.30
C GLY A 91 -45.26 -16.94 27.70
N TYR A 92 -44.47 -16.79 26.63
CA TYR A 92 -44.27 -15.55 25.89
C TYR A 92 -44.69 -15.71 24.42
N VAL A 93 -44.96 -14.59 23.75
CA VAL A 93 -45.16 -14.54 22.29
C VAL A 93 -43.80 -14.73 21.59
N LEU A 94 -43.80 -15.39 20.42
CA LEU A 94 -42.61 -15.49 19.57
C LEU A 94 -42.23 -14.11 19.03
N ALA A 95 -41.02 -13.65 19.32
CA ALA A 95 -40.44 -12.47 18.69
C ALA A 95 -39.53 -12.89 17.54
N GLN A 96 -39.56 -12.11 16.45
CA GLN A 96 -38.76 -12.36 15.26
C GLN A 96 -38.24 -11.04 14.68
N GLU A 97 -36.97 -11.03 14.29
CA GLU A 97 -36.32 -10.02 13.45
C GLU A 97 -35.94 -10.70 12.12
N SER A 98 -36.11 -10.02 10.99
CA SER A 98 -35.74 -10.55 9.66
C SER A 98 -35.11 -9.43 8.84
N GLY A 99 -34.13 -9.75 8.00
CA GLY A 99 -33.33 -8.72 7.31
C GLY A 99 -32.18 -8.14 8.15
N LEU A 100 -31.82 -8.76 9.28
CA LEU A 100 -30.75 -8.25 10.14
C LEU A 100 -29.39 -8.42 9.46
N ARG A 101 -28.80 -7.31 9.00
CA ARG A 101 -27.44 -7.33 8.42
C ARG A 101 -26.38 -7.57 9.50
N ILE A 102 -25.46 -8.48 9.21
CA ILE A 102 -24.24 -8.71 9.96
C ILE A 102 -23.06 -8.33 9.07
N ASN A 103 -22.23 -7.39 9.55
CA ASN A 103 -21.06 -6.88 8.84
C ASN A 103 -19.76 -7.42 9.45
N MET A 104 -18.70 -7.52 8.64
CA MET A 104 -17.37 -7.93 9.10
C MET A 104 -16.86 -6.96 10.19
N GLY A 105 -16.16 -7.48 11.21
CA GLY A 105 -15.55 -6.67 12.27
C GLY A 105 -16.53 -5.94 13.21
N VAL A 106 -17.83 -5.92 12.90
CA VAL A 106 -18.85 -5.16 13.63
C VAL A 106 -19.58 -6.02 14.66
N LYS A 107 -19.79 -5.45 15.85
CA LYS A 107 -20.66 -6.00 16.90
C LYS A 107 -22.10 -5.52 16.70
N THR A 108 -22.93 -6.31 16.01
CA THR A 108 -24.37 -6.03 15.95
C THR A 108 -25.00 -6.31 17.32
N SER A 109 -25.79 -5.36 17.82
CA SER A 109 -26.54 -5.48 19.06
C SER A 109 -28.04 -5.55 18.78
N LEU A 110 -28.72 -6.55 19.34
CA LEU A 110 -30.15 -6.76 19.25
C LEU A 110 -30.71 -7.08 20.65
N PRO A 111 -31.05 -6.08 21.48
CA PRO A 111 -31.87 -6.31 22.67
C PRO A 111 -33.28 -6.76 22.27
N VAL A 112 -33.85 -7.71 23.01
CA VAL A 112 -35.14 -8.35 22.68
C VAL A 112 -36.09 -8.31 23.87
N THR A 113 -37.19 -7.58 23.72
CA THR A 113 -38.28 -7.53 24.72
C THR A 113 -39.39 -8.50 24.34
N LEU A 114 -39.62 -9.54 25.15
CA LEU A 114 -40.71 -10.50 25.00
C LEU A 114 -41.95 -10.09 25.79
N TYR A 115 -43.12 -10.26 25.18
CA TYR A 115 -44.43 -10.00 25.80
C TYR A 115 -45.08 -11.30 26.25
N ALA A 116 -45.74 -11.27 27.41
CA ALA A 116 -46.38 -12.46 27.96
C ALA A 116 -47.59 -12.89 27.09
N SER A 117 -47.82 -14.20 26.96
CA SER A 117 -48.95 -14.73 26.19
C SER A 117 -50.28 -14.19 26.74
N GLY A 118 -50.93 -13.30 25.98
CA GLY A 118 -52.17 -12.62 26.36
C GLY A 118 -52.06 -11.10 26.55
N GLU A 119 -50.86 -10.50 26.57
CA GLU A 119 -50.70 -9.03 26.52
C GLU A 119 -50.97 -8.46 25.11
N LYS A 120 -50.72 -9.29 24.07
CA LYS A 120 -51.01 -9.04 22.65
C LYS A 120 -51.73 -10.27 22.06
N PRO A 121 -52.46 -10.15 20.92
CA PRO A 121 -52.95 -11.32 20.20
C PRO A 121 -51.80 -12.24 19.75
N GLU A 122 -52.09 -13.52 19.49
CA GLU A 122 -51.12 -14.52 19.00
C GLU A 122 -50.68 -14.22 17.55
N VAL A 123 -49.88 -13.18 17.39
CA VAL A 123 -49.23 -12.74 16.14
C VAL A 123 -47.73 -12.69 16.44
N ILE A 124 -46.90 -13.10 15.47
CA ILE A 124 -45.45 -12.98 15.58
C ILE A 124 -45.12 -11.51 15.80
N GLU A 125 -44.39 -11.20 16.87
CA GLU A 125 -43.93 -9.85 17.12
C GLU A 125 -42.70 -9.57 16.25
N VAL A 126 -42.93 -8.82 15.17
CA VAL A 126 -41.85 -8.23 14.37
C VAL A 126 -41.18 -7.18 15.24
N MET A 127 -39.92 -7.42 15.59
CA MET A 127 -39.11 -6.42 16.27
C MET A 127 -38.83 -5.29 15.29
N GLY A 128 -38.96 -4.05 15.76
CA GLY A 128 -38.75 -2.83 14.97
C GLY A 128 -37.57 -2.08 15.53
N ASN A 129 -36.39 -2.71 15.55
CA ASN A 129 -35.25 -2.16 16.26
C ASN A 129 -34.47 -1.14 15.43
N ARG A 130 -34.23 0.03 16.05
CA ARG A 130 -33.38 1.09 15.55
C ARG A 130 -31.92 0.71 15.84
N ILE A 131 -31.25 0.11 14.85
CA ILE A 131 -29.80 -0.17 14.92
C ILE A 131 -29.07 1.17 15.01
N SER A 132 -28.22 1.36 16.03
CA SER A 132 -27.46 2.61 16.16
C SER A 132 -26.50 2.78 14.99
N SER A 133 -26.44 3.98 14.42
CA SER A 133 -25.55 4.31 13.31
C SER A 133 -24.09 4.51 13.73
N ILE A 134 -23.75 4.31 15.01
CA ILE A 134 -22.39 4.40 15.54
C ILE A 134 -22.06 3.18 16.40
N ASP A 135 -20.82 2.67 16.31
CA ASP A 135 -20.32 1.64 17.21
C ASP A 135 -19.74 2.28 18.48
N VAL A 136 -20.50 2.22 19.58
CA VAL A 136 -20.07 2.70 20.91
C VAL A 136 -19.07 1.78 21.61
N SER A 137 -18.80 0.58 21.10
CA SER A 137 -17.93 -0.43 21.72
C SER A 137 -16.48 -0.45 21.21
N SER A 138 -16.21 0.17 20.06
CA SER A 138 -14.87 0.24 19.45
C SER A 138 -14.24 1.64 19.50
N SER A 139 -12.92 1.71 19.71
CA SER A 139 -12.10 2.92 19.57
C SER A 139 -11.35 3.02 18.22
N GLU A 140 -11.48 2.04 17.34
CA GLU A 140 -10.75 2.01 16.06
C GLU A 140 -11.24 3.08 15.08
N SER A 141 -10.37 3.57 14.20
CA SER A 141 -10.75 4.49 13.11
C SER A 141 -10.90 3.72 11.80
N VAL A 142 -12.12 3.20 11.55
CA VAL A 142 -12.45 2.36 10.38
C VAL A 142 -13.49 3.05 9.50
N THR A 143 -13.30 2.98 8.19
CA THR A 143 -14.32 3.27 7.17
C THR A 143 -14.68 1.98 6.45
N PHE A 144 -15.97 1.63 6.44
CA PHE A 144 -16.49 0.49 5.69
C PHE A 144 -16.94 0.95 4.31
N VAL A 145 -16.57 0.22 3.26
CA VAL A 145 -16.99 0.46 1.88
C VAL A 145 -17.52 -0.86 1.32
N ASP A 146 -18.84 -0.95 1.19
CA ASP A 146 -19.57 -2.12 0.71
C ASP A 146 -20.02 -1.97 -0.76
N GLN A 147 -20.55 -3.05 -1.33
CA GLN A 147 -21.14 -3.02 -2.67
C GLN A 147 -22.31 -2.03 -2.77
N GLU A 148 -23.11 -1.88 -1.73
CA GLU A 148 -24.23 -0.94 -1.68
C GLU A 148 -23.79 0.53 -1.86
N LEU A 149 -22.68 0.95 -1.25
CA LEU A 149 -22.08 2.27 -1.47
C LEU A 149 -21.49 2.38 -2.89
N LEU A 150 -20.68 1.42 -3.30
CA LEU A 150 -20.00 1.43 -4.61
C LEU A 150 -20.99 1.37 -5.80
N ALA A 151 -22.14 0.73 -5.61
CA ALA A 151 -23.26 0.74 -6.56
C ALA A 151 -23.95 2.11 -6.64
N ARG A 152 -23.97 2.90 -5.56
CA ARG A 152 -24.65 4.20 -5.51
C ARG A 152 -23.80 5.37 -5.99
N VAL A 153 -22.49 5.39 -5.72
CA VAL A 153 -21.61 6.55 -6.03
C VAL A 153 -20.51 6.23 -7.05
N PRO A 154 -20.09 7.20 -7.88
CA PRO A 154 -18.99 7.03 -8.83
C PRO A 154 -17.64 6.94 -8.08
N VAL A 155 -17.01 5.77 -8.16
CA VAL A 155 -15.64 5.53 -7.68
C VAL A 155 -14.89 4.79 -8.79
N ALA A 156 -13.59 5.06 -8.95
CA ALA A 156 -12.73 4.22 -9.78
C ALA A 156 -12.54 2.84 -9.11
N ARG A 157 -12.27 1.81 -9.93
CA ARG A 157 -12.51 0.39 -9.57
C ARG A 157 -11.26 -0.30 -9.04
N ASP A 158 -10.55 0.39 -8.17
CA ASP A 158 -9.27 -0.02 -7.61
C ASP A 158 -9.23 0.22 -6.08
N VAL A 159 -8.35 -0.51 -5.40
CA VAL A 159 -8.26 -0.50 -3.93
C VAL A 159 -7.77 0.86 -3.39
N THR A 160 -6.97 1.59 -4.16
CA THR A 160 -6.49 2.93 -3.78
C THR A 160 -7.64 3.93 -3.77
N SER A 161 -8.49 3.93 -4.79
CA SER A 161 -9.68 4.79 -4.87
C SER A 161 -10.66 4.54 -3.72
N VAL A 162 -10.77 3.29 -3.24
CA VAL A 162 -11.52 2.96 -2.00
C VAL A 162 -10.86 3.56 -0.77
N ALA A 163 -9.55 3.37 -0.60
CA ALA A 163 -8.79 3.95 0.52
C ALA A 163 -8.87 5.49 0.57
N LEU A 164 -8.94 6.13 -0.59
CA LEU A 164 -9.07 7.58 -0.74
C LEU A 164 -10.45 8.13 -0.33
N LEU A 165 -11.48 7.30 -0.09
CA LEU A 165 -12.74 7.74 0.50
C LEU A 165 -12.59 8.07 1.99
N ALA A 166 -11.72 7.36 2.72
CA ALA A 166 -11.62 7.47 4.17
C ALA A 166 -11.05 8.83 4.67
N PRO A 167 -11.39 9.30 5.88
CA PRO A 167 -10.79 10.47 6.50
C PRO A 167 -9.27 10.31 6.69
N GLY A 168 -8.51 11.42 6.62
CA GLY A 168 -7.05 11.39 6.86
C GLY A 168 -6.19 10.72 5.78
N THR A 169 -6.76 10.23 4.67
CA THR A 169 -6.00 9.71 3.51
C THR A 169 -5.84 10.75 2.40
N THR A 170 -4.71 10.70 1.68
CA THR A 170 -4.46 11.49 0.45
C THR A 170 -3.83 10.61 -0.62
N GLN A 171 -3.97 11.01 -1.88
CA GLN A 171 -3.22 10.46 -3.00
C GLN A 171 -1.76 10.91 -2.89
N GLY A 172 -0.83 9.97 -3.00
CA GLY A 172 0.59 10.23 -3.23
C GLY A 172 0.90 10.48 -4.71
N ASP A 173 2.18 10.58 -5.03
CA ASP A 173 2.64 11.10 -6.32
C ASP A 173 2.64 10.04 -7.45
N ALA A 174 2.73 10.49 -8.69
CA ALA A 174 2.51 9.63 -9.86
C ALA A 174 3.60 8.57 -10.08
N GLY A 175 4.87 8.85 -9.76
CA GLY A 175 5.96 7.87 -9.84
C GLY A 175 5.74 6.62 -8.98
N PHE A 176 4.91 6.71 -7.93
CA PHE A 176 4.51 5.57 -7.10
C PHE A 176 3.17 4.95 -7.52
N GLY A 177 2.62 5.32 -8.68
CA GLY A 177 1.33 4.82 -9.15
C GLY A 177 0.12 5.46 -8.49
N ASN A 178 0.25 6.68 -7.93
CA ASN A 178 -0.84 7.42 -7.27
C ASN A 178 -1.45 6.75 -6.02
N LEU A 179 -0.69 5.86 -5.36
CA LEU A 179 -1.12 5.11 -4.19
C LEU A 179 -1.56 6.00 -3.00
N ALA A 180 -2.33 5.43 -2.07
CA ALA A 180 -2.86 6.17 -0.92
C ALA A 180 -1.81 6.33 0.21
N SER A 181 -1.60 7.56 0.66
CA SER A 181 -0.92 7.91 1.91
C SER A 181 -1.94 8.00 3.04
N PHE A 182 -1.61 7.44 4.19
CA PHE A 182 -2.48 7.37 5.38
C PHE A 182 -1.84 8.15 6.54
N GLY A 183 -2.52 9.19 7.03
CA GLY A 183 -2.12 9.88 8.26
C GLY A 183 -0.67 10.38 8.26
N GLY A 184 -0.20 10.92 7.12
CA GLY A 184 1.15 11.46 6.96
C GLY A 184 2.27 10.44 6.73
N ALA A 185 1.98 9.14 6.70
CA ALA A 185 2.94 8.12 6.28
C ALA A 185 3.16 8.13 4.76
N SER A 186 4.32 7.67 4.30
CA SER A 186 4.59 7.42 2.88
C SER A 186 3.63 6.35 2.32
N VAL A 187 3.49 6.29 1.00
CA VAL A 187 2.58 5.33 0.34
C VAL A 187 3.01 3.86 0.50
N GLY A 188 4.30 3.61 0.82
CA GLY A 188 4.88 2.28 1.03
C GLY A 188 4.66 1.69 2.43
N GLU A 189 3.94 2.37 3.32
CA GLU A 189 3.79 2.01 4.74
C GLU A 189 2.44 1.37 5.10
N ASN A 190 1.68 0.96 4.09
CA ASN A 190 0.33 0.41 4.24
C ASN A 190 0.32 -1.11 4.08
N SER A 191 -0.64 -1.79 4.71
CA SER A 191 -0.87 -3.22 4.48
C SER A 191 -2.21 -3.49 3.80
N TYR A 192 -2.20 -4.41 2.84
CA TYR A 192 -3.37 -4.84 2.06
C TYR A 192 -3.64 -6.33 2.33
N TYR A 193 -4.87 -6.67 2.72
CA TYR A 193 -5.30 -8.03 3.02
C TYR A 193 -6.54 -8.42 2.22
N VAL A 194 -6.60 -9.69 1.79
CA VAL A 194 -7.79 -10.28 1.15
C VAL A 194 -8.18 -11.56 1.88
N ASN A 195 -9.38 -11.60 2.48
CA ASN A 195 -9.86 -12.63 3.41
C ASN A 195 -8.88 -12.93 4.57
N GLY A 196 -8.02 -11.99 4.94
CA GLY A 196 -6.94 -12.14 5.93
C GLY A 196 -5.58 -12.59 5.39
N MET A 197 -5.46 -12.96 4.11
CA MET A 197 -4.16 -13.19 3.46
C MET A 197 -3.50 -11.85 3.14
N ASN A 198 -2.24 -11.64 3.57
CA ASN A 198 -1.47 -10.46 3.21
C ASN A 198 -1.08 -10.49 1.72
N VAL A 199 -1.46 -9.46 0.97
CA VAL A 199 -1.18 -9.29 -0.47
C VAL A 199 -0.36 -8.03 -0.76
N THR A 200 0.16 -7.37 0.27
CA THR A 200 1.05 -6.20 0.16
C THR A 200 2.31 -6.55 -0.61
N ASN A 201 2.73 -5.69 -1.54
CA ASN A 201 4.02 -5.78 -2.21
C ASN A 201 5.15 -5.60 -1.17
N PHE A 202 5.81 -6.68 -0.78
CA PHE A 202 6.83 -6.64 0.28
C PHE A 202 8.23 -6.21 -0.21
N ARG A 203 8.44 -6.12 -1.52
CA ARG A 203 9.72 -5.71 -2.09
C ARG A 203 10.03 -4.28 -1.68
N ASN A 204 9.08 -3.36 -1.88
CA ASN A 204 9.22 -1.94 -1.55
C ASN A 204 7.98 -1.30 -0.88
N GLY A 205 6.99 -2.09 -0.46
CA GLY A 205 5.78 -1.59 0.21
C GLY A 205 4.73 -0.97 -0.72
N LEU A 206 5.05 -0.76 -2.00
CA LEU A 206 4.19 -0.05 -2.94
C LEU A 206 3.03 -0.92 -3.42
N GLY A 207 1.88 -0.79 -2.74
CA GLY A 207 0.60 -1.37 -3.14
C GLY A 207 0.44 -2.85 -2.76
N GLY A 208 -0.41 -3.55 -3.50
CA GLY A 208 -0.68 -4.97 -3.30
C GLY A 208 -1.21 -5.64 -4.57
N ALA A 209 -1.60 -6.91 -4.48
CA ALA A 209 -2.12 -7.65 -5.63
C ALA A 209 -3.35 -6.99 -6.27
N ASP A 210 -3.33 -6.89 -7.59
CA ASP A 210 -4.45 -6.39 -8.40
C ASP A 210 -5.53 -7.48 -8.52
N VAL A 211 -6.78 -7.12 -8.26
CA VAL A 211 -7.92 -8.04 -8.16
C VAL A 211 -9.16 -7.31 -8.68
N PRO A 212 -9.85 -7.84 -9.71
CA PRO A 212 -11.06 -7.23 -10.25
C PRO A 212 -12.12 -6.98 -9.19
N PHE A 213 -12.68 -5.77 -9.21
CA PHE A 213 -13.68 -5.29 -8.27
C PHE A 213 -14.90 -6.21 -8.14
N GLU A 214 -15.24 -6.97 -9.19
CA GLU A 214 -16.26 -8.02 -9.17
C GLU A 214 -16.05 -9.11 -8.10
N PHE A 215 -14.82 -9.39 -7.69
CA PHE A 215 -14.52 -10.44 -6.72
C PHE A 215 -14.70 -9.97 -5.27
N TYR A 216 -14.53 -8.67 -5.01
CA TYR A 216 -14.66 -8.08 -3.69
C TYR A 216 -16.11 -7.97 -3.22
N ASP A 217 -16.28 -8.08 -1.90
CA ASP A 217 -17.56 -7.96 -1.20
C ASP A 217 -17.62 -6.68 -0.36
N THR A 218 -16.68 -6.52 0.57
CA THR A 218 -16.57 -5.38 1.48
C THR A 218 -15.10 -5.00 1.68
N PHE A 219 -14.81 -3.71 1.85
CA PHE A 219 -13.52 -3.19 2.30
C PHE A 219 -13.63 -2.52 3.67
N GLU A 220 -12.67 -2.82 4.56
CA GLU A 220 -12.37 -2.09 5.78
C GLU A 220 -11.11 -1.26 5.57
N VAL A 221 -11.26 0.07 5.57
CA VAL A 221 -10.14 1.01 5.52
C VAL A 221 -9.84 1.50 6.93
N LYS A 222 -8.82 0.93 7.57
CA LYS A 222 -8.38 1.29 8.93
C LYS A 222 -7.32 2.38 8.86
N THR A 223 -7.66 3.58 9.34
CA THR A 223 -6.84 4.80 9.27
C THR A 223 -6.08 5.11 10.56
N GLY A 224 -6.30 4.33 11.62
CA GLY A 224 -5.61 4.45 12.91
C GLY A 224 -6.30 3.66 14.02
N GLY A 225 -5.58 3.46 15.13
CA GLY A 225 -6.06 2.78 16.33
C GLY A 225 -6.34 1.28 16.18
N TYR A 226 -5.87 0.64 15.10
CA TYR A 226 -6.12 -0.77 14.80
C TYR A 226 -5.49 -1.73 15.83
N SER A 227 -6.19 -2.83 16.10
CA SER A 227 -5.86 -3.84 17.12
C SER A 227 -4.48 -4.49 16.91
N ALA A 228 -3.97 -5.15 17.96
CA ALA A 228 -2.68 -5.84 17.95
C ALA A 228 -2.62 -7.05 16.97
N GLU A 229 -3.75 -7.45 16.41
CA GLU A 229 -3.84 -8.49 15.38
C GLU A 229 -3.25 -8.05 14.02
N PHE A 230 -3.09 -6.73 13.83
CA PHE A 230 -2.44 -6.08 12.69
C PHE A 230 -1.13 -5.41 13.12
N GLY A 231 -0.09 -5.59 12.31
CA GLY A 231 1.25 -5.00 12.45
C GLY A 231 1.90 -4.81 11.08
N ARG A 232 3.22 -4.60 11.04
CA ARG A 232 3.97 -4.40 9.77
C ARG A 232 3.40 -3.26 8.89
N SER A 233 2.83 -2.23 9.52
CA SER A 233 2.30 -1.03 8.89
C SER A 233 2.28 0.12 9.91
N THR A 234 2.82 1.26 9.49
CA THR A 234 2.84 2.56 10.18
C THR A 234 1.89 3.58 9.53
N GLY A 235 1.39 3.29 8.32
CA GLY A 235 0.40 4.09 7.60
C GLY A 235 -1.03 3.69 7.99
N GLY A 236 -1.61 2.77 7.24
CA GLY A 236 -2.93 2.19 7.51
C GLY A 236 -3.05 0.75 7.04
N VAL A 237 -4.25 0.19 7.16
CA VAL A 237 -4.58 -1.18 6.75
C VAL A 237 -5.85 -1.16 5.90
N VAL A 238 -5.80 -1.82 4.74
CA VAL A 238 -6.99 -2.11 3.93
C VAL A 238 -7.24 -3.61 3.97
N ASN A 239 -8.32 -4.02 4.63
CA ASN A 239 -8.74 -5.43 4.72
C ASN A 239 -9.99 -5.65 3.88
N ALA A 240 -9.96 -6.58 2.92
CA ALA A 240 -11.06 -6.83 2.00
C ALA A 240 -11.57 -8.27 2.10
N THR A 241 -12.88 -8.47 2.00
CA THR A 241 -13.50 -9.78 1.79
C THR A 241 -13.88 -10.01 0.34
N THR A 242 -13.96 -11.28 -0.05
CA THR A 242 -14.44 -11.68 -1.39
C THR A 242 -15.83 -12.27 -1.32
N LYS A 243 -16.60 -12.13 -2.41
CA LYS A 243 -17.95 -12.70 -2.55
C LYS A 243 -17.98 -14.20 -2.31
N ARG A 244 -19.14 -14.69 -1.84
CA ARG A 244 -19.39 -16.07 -1.42
C ARG A 244 -20.54 -16.68 -2.23
N GLY A 245 -20.65 -18.00 -2.20
CA GLY A 245 -21.82 -18.70 -2.74
C GLY A 245 -22.97 -18.75 -1.74
N THR A 246 -24.20 -18.81 -2.25
CA THR A 246 -25.44 -18.94 -1.46
C THR A 246 -26.13 -20.27 -1.77
N ASN A 247 -27.25 -20.62 -1.13
CA ASN A 247 -28.02 -21.81 -1.56
C ASN A 247 -28.64 -21.63 -2.96
N GLU A 248 -28.92 -20.39 -3.36
CA GLU A 248 -29.43 -20.09 -4.69
C GLU A 248 -28.27 -20.06 -5.70
N PHE A 249 -28.43 -20.78 -6.81
CA PHE A 249 -27.51 -20.65 -7.94
C PHE A 249 -27.80 -19.35 -8.67
N VAL A 250 -26.88 -18.41 -8.56
CA VAL A 250 -26.93 -17.07 -9.14
C VAL A 250 -25.71 -16.91 -10.04
N TRP A 251 -25.90 -16.36 -11.23
CA TRP A 251 -24.79 -15.97 -12.09
C TRP A 251 -25.03 -14.58 -12.66
N GLY A 252 -23.96 -13.94 -13.08
CA GLY A 252 -24.05 -12.63 -13.70
C GLY A 252 -22.91 -12.35 -14.64
N ALA A 253 -23.15 -11.36 -15.48
CA ALA A 253 -22.14 -10.80 -16.37
C ALA A 253 -22.16 -9.28 -16.23
N SER A 254 -21.00 -8.66 -16.14
CA SER A 254 -20.86 -7.20 -16.17
C SER A 254 -19.79 -6.79 -17.15
N THR A 255 -20.02 -5.69 -17.86
CA THR A 255 -18.99 -5.04 -18.67
C THR A 255 -18.88 -3.58 -18.29
N TYR A 256 -17.65 -3.08 -18.30
CA TYR A 256 -17.30 -1.69 -18.09
C TYR A 256 -16.44 -1.26 -19.27
N PHE A 257 -16.75 -0.09 -19.83
CA PHE A 257 -16.17 0.42 -21.05
C PHE A 257 -15.73 1.86 -20.80
N GLU A 258 -14.42 2.08 -20.68
CA GLU A 258 -13.77 3.38 -20.54
C GLU A 258 -13.00 3.69 -21.84
N PRO A 259 -13.69 4.11 -22.93
CA PRO A 259 -13.04 4.31 -24.22
C PRO A 259 -12.22 5.61 -24.22
N SER A 260 -11.00 5.54 -24.77
CA SER A 260 -10.14 6.72 -24.97
C SER A 260 -10.83 7.86 -25.74
N SER A 261 -11.77 7.55 -26.64
CA SER A 261 -12.58 8.55 -27.37
C SER A 261 -13.63 9.31 -26.52
N MET A 262 -13.79 8.97 -25.24
CA MET A 262 -14.60 9.71 -24.26
C MET A 262 -13.76 10.22 -23.08
N ALA A 263 -12.43 10.17 -23.18
CA ALA A 263 -11.52 10.92 -22.33
C ALA A 263 -11.17 12.27 -22.98
N GLU A 264 -10.96 13.29 -22.16
CA GLU A 264 -10.34 14.55 -22.58
C GLU A 264 -8.81 14.44 -22.50
N ASP A 265 -8.11 15.28 -23.25
CA ASP A 265 -6.64 15.34 -23.26
C ASP A 265 -6.08 15.96 -21.96
N ILE A 266 -4.85 15.58 -21.61
CA ILE A 266 -4.07 16.22 -20.54
C ILE A 266 -3.36 17.47 -21.10
N PRO A 267 -3.23 18.58 -20.34
CA PRO A 267 -2.46 19.74 -20.79
C PRO A 267 -1.02 19.43 -21.19
N GLN A 268 -0.53 20.19 -22.16
CA GLN A 268 0.84 20.09 -22.67
C GLN A 268 1.80 20.94 -21.84
N THR A 269 2.96 20.40 -21.46
CA THR A 269 4.04 21.15 -20.81
C THR A 269 5.12 21.56 -21.82
N TYR A 270 5.30 22.88 -21.99
CA TYR A 270 6.30 23.49 -22.86
C TYR A 270 7.49 24.03 -22.06
N ARG A 271 8.70 23.95 -22.62
CA ARG A 271 9.95 24.36 -21.94
C ARG A 271 10.21 25.86 -21.90
N THR A 272 9.69 26.65 -22.86
CA THR A 272 9.93 28.10 -22.97
C THR A 272 8.65 28.87 -23.29
N GLU A 273 8.56 30.13 -22.86
CA GLU A 273 7.41 31.01 -23.19
C GLU A 273 7.26 31.28 -24.69
N GLU A 274 8.33 31.15 -25.48
CA GLU A 274 8.32 31.33 -26.94
C GLU A 274 8.06 30.03 -27.71
N GLY A 275 7.93 28.89 -27.03
CA GLY A 275 7.73 27.56 -27.64
C GLY A 275 8.99 26.95 -28.27
N VAL A 276 10.05 27.73 -28.49
CA VAL A 276 11.32 27.30 -29.09
C VAL A 276 12.54 27.62 -28.23
N ASP A 277 13.66 26.95 -28.49
CA ASP A 277 14.96 27.20 -27.87
C ASP A 277 15.85 28.17 -28.67
N LEU A 278 17.09 28.41 -28.20
CA LEU A 278 18.07 29.31 -28.86
C LEU A 278 18.49 28.85 -30.28
N TYR A 279 18.20 27.61 -30.65
CA TYR A 279 18.46 27.03 -31.97
C TYR A 279 17.20 26.92 -32.84
N GLY A 280 16.03 27.28 -32.29
CA GLY A 280 14.75 27.33 -32.99
C GLY A 280 13.94 26.03 -32.97
N THR A 281 14.21 25.13 -32.02
CA THR A 281 13.53 23.82 -31.88
C THR A 281 12.48 23.83 -30.78
N GLU A 282 11.32 23.21 -31.03
CA GLU A 282 10.24 23.08 -30.03
C GLU A 282 10.55 21.97 -29.02
N TYR A 283 10.58 22.31 -27.72
CA TYR A 283 10.89 21.33 -26.66
C TYR A 283 9.66 21.04 -25.79
N PHE A 284 9.00 19.93 -26.11
CA PHE A 284 7.92 19.33 -25.32
C PHE A 284 8.50 18.50 -24.17
N ASN A 285 7.96 18.56 -22.97
CA ASN A 285 8.35 17.59 -21.92
C ASN A 285 7.71 16.20 -22.20
N GLY A 286 6.54 16.20 -22.84
CA GLY A 286 5.93 15.05 -23.51
C GLY A 286 4.68 15.49 -24.27
N ASP A 287 4.41 14.87 -25.42
CA ASP A 287 3.25 15.21 -26.25
C ASP A 287 2.01 14.45 -25.77
N GLN A 288 1.21 15.12 -24.94
CA GLN A 288 -0.01 14.59 -24.35
C GLN A 288 -1.16 14.44 -25.36
N SER A 289 -1.10 15.07 -26.54
CA SER A 289 -2.11 14.90 -27.60
C SER A 289 -2.10 13.49 -28.22
N GLN A 290 -1.00 12.75 -28.02
CA GLN A 290 -0.90 11.34 -28.40
C GLN A 290 -1.30 10.40 -27.27
N ARG A 291 -1.62 10.93 -26.08
CA ARG A 291 -1.98 10.10 -24.93
C ARG A 291 -3.35 9.47 -25.18
N LYS A 292 -3.40 8.13 -25.19
CA LYS A 292 -4.67 7.39 -25.24
C LYS A 292 -4.68 6.38 -24.12
N VAL A 293 -5.58 6.59 -23.17
CA VAL A 293 -5.85 5.61 -22.12
C VAL A 293 -7.25 5.08 -22.34
N GLY A 294 -7.40 3.76 -22.33
CA GLY A 294 -8.71 3.11 -22.37
C GLY A 294 -8.67 1.74 -21.73
N GLU A 295 -9.80 1.35 -21.14
CA GLU A 295 -9.91 0.12 -20.36
C GLU A 295 -11.29 -0.51 -20.56
N ASN A 296 -11.33 -1.80 -20.87
CA ASN A 296 -12.56 -2.59 -21.00
C ASN A 296 -12.49 -3.82 -20.09
N ASP A 297 -13.45 -3.94 -19.18
CA ASP A 297 -13.66 -5.13 -18.37
C ASP A 297 -14.81 -5.96 -18.93
N TYR A 298 -14.61 -7.28 -18.96
CA TYR A 298 -15.66 -8.27 -19.24
C TYR A 298 -15.64 -9.34 -18.15
N ASN A 299 -16.67 -9.34 -17.32
CA ASN A 299 -16.79 -10.25 -16.18
C ASN A 299 -17.89 -11.27 -16.43
N LEU A 300 -17.60 -12.52 -16.08
CA LEU A 300 -18.58 -13.59 -15.93
C LEU A 300 -18.35 -14.27 -14.58
N TRP A 301 -19.36 -14.25 -13.71
CA TRP A 301 -19.29 -14.88 -12.40
C TRP A 301 -20.48 -15.79 -12.15
N ALA A 302 -20.28 -16.79 -11.30
CA ALA A 302 -21.34 -17.67 -10.82
C ALA A 302 -21.06 -18.08 -9.38
N GLY A 303 -22.12 -18.15 -8.57
CA GLY A 303 -22.06 -18.65 -7.20
C GLY A 303 -23.28 -19.48 -6.86
N GLY A 304 -23.15 -20.33 -5.85
CA GLY A 304 -24.22 -21.21 -5.41
C GLY A 304 -23.73 -22.35 -4.52
N SER A 305 -24.61 -23.28 -4.18
CA SER A 305 -24.25 -24.49 -3.43
C SER A 305 -23.85 -25.63 -4.38
N ILE A 306 -22.71 -26.26 -4.10
CA ILE A 306 -22.38 -27.62 -4.58
C ILE A 306 -23.12 -28.66 -3.73
N VAL A 307 -23.27 -28.39 -2.43
CA VAL A 307 -24.10 -29.14 -1.48
C VAL A 307 -24.88 -28.12 -0.66
N GLU A 308 -26.21 -28.13 -0.78
CA GLU A 308 -27.11 -27.24 -0.02
C GLU A 308 -26.76 -27.22 1.48
N ASP A 309 -26.84 -26.04 2.08
CA ASP A 309 -26.49 -25.71 3.48
C ASP A 309 -25.05 -26.05 3.91
N LYS A 310 -24.17 -26.56 3.02
CA LYS A 310 -22.85 -27.09 3.43
C LYS A 310 -21.66 -26.67 2.58
N LEU A 311 -21.72 -26.75 1.27
CA LEU A 311 -20.57 -26.48 0.39
C LEU A 311 -20.99 -25.49 -0.68
N PHE A 312 -20.41 -24.30 -0.61
CA PHE A 312 -20.69 -23.19 -1.49
C PHE A 312 -19.48 -22.87 -2.36
N PHE A 313 -19.73 -22.30 -3.55
CA PHE A 313 -18.70 -21.78 -4.43
C PHE A 313 -19.05 -20.37 -4.90
N PHE A 314 -18.03 -19.57 -5.17
CA PHE A 314 -18.11 -18.39 -6.01
C PHE A 314 -16.92 -18.42 -6.99
N GLY A 315 -17.18 -18.29 -8.28
CA GLY A 315 -16.15 -18.21 -9.32
C GLY A 315 -16.31 -16.94 -10.14
N LEU A 316 -15.18 -16.34 -10.50
CA LEU A 316 -15.10 -15.20 -11.42
C LEU A 316 -14.11 -15.52 -12.54
N VAL A 317 -14.50 -15.20 -13.77
CA VAL A 317 -13.60 -15.01 -14.90
C VAL A 317 -13.74 -13.56 -15.33
N ASN A 318 -12.65 -12.81 -15.34
CA ASN A 318 -12.57 -11.46 -15.87
C ASN A 318 -11.57 -11.46 -17.03
N TYR A 319 -11.93 -10.79 -18.11
CA TYR A 319 -11.01 -10.42 -19.19
C TYR A 319 -10.90 -8.89 -19.20
N ASN A 320 -9.70 -8.37 -19.10
CA ASN A 320 -9.41 -6.94 -19.02
C ASN A 320 -8.53 -6.55 -20.21
N GLU A 321 -9.02 -5.62 -21.04
CA GLU A 321 -8.28 -5.03 -22.15
C GLU A 321 -7.84 -3.62 -21.74
N ARG A 322 -6.53 -3.34 -21.74
CA ARG A 322 -6.01 -1.98 -21.47
C ARG A 322 -5.17 -1.49 -22.63
N VAL A 323 -5.31 -0.20 -22.94
CA VAL A 323 -4.44 0.52 -23.89
C VAL A 323 -3.89 1.79 -23.26
N SER A 324 -2.61 2.07 -23.48
CA SER A 324 -1.92 3.24 -22.91
C SER A 324 -0.83 3.78 -23.85
N ASP A 325 -1.23 4.52 -24.88
CA ASP A 325 -0.31 5.28 -25.72
C ASP A 325 0.18 6.55 -25.01
N TYR A 326 1.43 6.95 -25.23
CA TYR A 326 1.96 8.29 -24.89
C TYR A 326 3.23 8.61 -25.70
N ALA A 327 3.57 9.89 -25.84
CA ALA A 327 4.79 10.35 -26.50
C ALA A 327 5.63 11.26 -25.59
N SER A 328 6.95 11.14 -25.71
CA SER A 328 7.97 12.03 -25.12
C SER A 328 8.66 12.85 -26.21
N THR A 329 9.72 13.59 -25.85
CA THR A 329 10.55 14.42 -26.77
C THR A 329 10.91 13.75 -28.10
N SER A 330 11.31 12.47 -28.07
CA SER A 330 11.86 11.76 -29.23
C SER A 330 11.31 10.35 -29.42
N ASN A 331 10.38 9.90 -28.56
CA ASN A 331 9.86 8.54 -28.57
C ASN A 331 8.34 8.50 -28.41
N LYS A 332 7.66 7.59 -29.11
CA LYS A 332 6.28 7.22 -28.83
C LYS A 332 6.26 5.80 -28.27
N TYR A 333 5.44 5.57 -27.27
CA TYR A 333 5.11 4.27 -26.73
C TYR A 333 3.66 3.95 -27.08
N GLU A 334 3.44 2.75 -27.60
CA GLU A 334 2.13 2.12 -27.69
C GLU A 334 2.16 0.94 -26.72
N ARG A 335 1.09 0.78 -25.92
CA ARG A 335 1.00 -0.26 -24.89
C ARG A 335 -0.37 -0.90 -24.91
N GLU A 336 -0.39 -2.23 -24.85
CA GLU A 336 -1.62 -3.02 -24.77
C GLU A 336 -1.45 -4.19 -23.79
N SER A 337 -2.52 -4.54 -23.08
CA SER A 337 -2.64 -5.80 -22.35
C SER A 337 -4.02 -6.42 -22.58
N GLY A 338 -4.08 -7.75 -22.48
CA GLY A 338 -5.29 -8.54 -22.69
C GLY A 338 -5.31 -9.66 -21.66
N ASP A 339 -5.57 -9.29 -20.41
CA ASP A 339 -5.30 -10.11 -19.24
C ASP A 339 -6.52 -10.97 -18.87
N LEU A 340 -6.28 -12.25 -18.55
CA LEU A 340 -7.33 -13.19 -18.13
C LEU A 340 -7.17 -13.51 -16.64
N PHE A 341 -8.00 -12.86 -15.82
CA PHE A 341 -8.10 -13.16 -14.39
C PHE A 341 -9.11 -14.29 -14.14
N VAL A 342 -8.72 -15.26 -13.30
CA VAL A 342 -9.61 -16.35 -12.85
C VAL A 342 -9.51 -16.48 -11.34
N ALA A 343 -10.65 -16.49 -10.65
CA ALA A 343 -10.73 -16.71 -9.21
C ALA A 343 -11.78 -17.76 -8.82
N LEU A 344 -11.52 -18.43 -7.70
CA LEU A 344 -12.40 -19.39 -7.06
C LEU A 344 -12.36 -19.20 -5.53
N LYS A 345 -13.55 -19.05 -4.94
CA LYS A 345 -13.80 -19.24 -3.51
C LYS A 345 -14.62 -20.52 -3.30
N LEU A 346 -14.27 -21.31 -2.28
CA LEU A 346 -15.06 -22.44 -1.79
C LEU A 346 -15.23 -22.31 -0.29
N ASP A 347 -16.48 -22.42 0.18
CA ASP A 347 -16.82 -22.31 1.60
C ASP A 347 -17.52 -23.60 2.06
N TYR A 348 -16.87 -24.38 2.92
CA TYR A 348 -17.33 -25.68 3.38
C TYR A 348 -17.63 -25.71 4.87
N TYR A 349 -18.92 -25.67 5.22
CA TYR A 349 -19.43 -25.92 6.56
C TYR A 349 -19.43 -27.44 6.84
N ILE A 350 -18.36 -27.89 7.49
CA ILE A 350 -18.21 -29.27 7.99
C ILE A 350 -19.38 -29.55 8.95
N THR A 351 -19.62 -28.61 9.86
CA THR A 351 -20.79 -28.45 10.74
C THR A 351 -21.10 -26.96 10.90
N ASP A 352 -22.21 -26.62 11.54
CA ASP A 352 -22.66 -25.23 11.72
C ASP A 352 -21.68 -24.37 12.55
N ASP A 353 -20.81 -25.01 13.33
CA ASP A 353 -19.75 -24.40 14.14
C ASP A 353 -18.32 -24.56 13.56
N HIS A 354 -18.15 -25.19 12.39
CA HIS A 354 -16.84 -25.49 11.79
C HIS A 354 -16.83 -25.31 10.27
N ILE A 355 -16.09 -24.32 9.78
CA ILE A 355 -15.96 -23.98 8.35
C ILE A 355 -14.51 -24.14 7.85
N LEU A 356 -14.37 -24.58 6.61
CA LEU A 356 -13.12 -24.59 5.84
C LEU A 356 -13.31 -23.77 4.57
N GLU A 357 -12.47 -22.76 4.38
CA GLU A 357 -12.57 -21.73 3.36
C GLU A 357 -11.33 -21.81 2.46
N PHE A 358 -11.52 -22.00 1.15
CA PHE A 358 -10.46 -21.84 0.15
C PHE A 358 -10.74 -20.57 -0.65
N THR A 359 -9.71 -19.75 -0.86
CA THR A 359 -9.74 -18.64 -1.81
C THR A 359 -8.48 -18.69 -2.66
N GLY A 360 -8.59 -18.62 -3.98
CA GLY A 360 -7.43 -18.45 -4.85
C GLY A 360 -7.75 -17.78 -6.18
N TRP A 361 -6.75 -17.13 -6.75
CA TRP A 361 -6.84 -16.40 -8.01
C TRP A 361 -5.49 -16.31 -8.74
N ASP A 362 -5.55 -15.96 -10.02
CA ASP A 362 -4.39 -15.59 -10.84
C ASP A 362 -4.57 -14.14 -11.33
N SER A 363 -3.63 -13.28 -10.95
CA SER A 363 -3.56 -11.84 -11.30
C SER A 363 -2.39 -11.53 -12.23
N SER A 364 -1.79 -12.55 -12.85
CA SER A 364 -0.69 -12.37 -13.81
C SER A 364 -1.13 -11.51 -14.99
N SER A 365 -0.35 -10.48 -15.29
CA SER A 365 -0.57 -9.56 -16.41
C SER A 365 0.71 -9.34 -17.18
N ASP A 366 0.61 -9.39 -18.51
CA ASP A 366 1.70 -9.06 -19.44
C ASP A 366 1.29 -7.79 -20.21
N LEU A 367 1.91 -6.66 -19.85
CA LEU A 367 1.72 -5.38 -20.53
C LEU A 367 2.80 -5.24 -21.61
N ASP A 368 2.42 -5.54 -22.85
CA ASP A 368 3.30 -5.43 -24.01
C ASP A 368 3.42 -3.97 -24.43
N SER A 369 4.64 -3.56 -24.77
CA SER A 369 4.94 -2.19 -25.18
C SER A 369 5.83 -2.16 -26.41
N ILE A 370 5.44 -1.36 -27.39
CA ILE A 370 6.24 -1.06 -28.58
C ILE A 370 6.77 0.38 -28.46
N LYS A 371 8.09 0.53 -28.58
CA LYS A 371 8.76 1.83 -28.70
C LYS A 371 8.95 2.20 -30.17
N TYR A 372 8.71 3.46 -30.48
CA TYR A 372 8.95 4.09 -31.77
C TYR A 372 9.77 5.36 -31.59
N ASN A 373 10.56 5.74 -32.59
CA ASN A 373 11.03 7.11 -32.72
C ASN A 373 9.85 8.02 -33.09
N TRP A 374 9.81 9.20 -32.47
CA TRP A 374 8.76 10.20 -32.63
C TRP A 374 9.36 11.51 -33.13
N ASP A 375 8.68 12.12 -34.09
CA ASP A 375 8.90 13.49 -34.55
C ASP A 375 7.80 14.35 -33.95
N PRO A 376 8.09 15.18 -32.91
CA PRO A 376 7.07 15.97 -32.23
C PRO A 376 6.55 17.13 -33.09
N GLU A 377 7.40 17.75 -33.91
CA GLU A 377 7.02 18.89 -34.76
C GLU A 377 6.02 18.50 -35.85
N ALA A 378 6.21 17.32 -36.46
CA ALA A 378 5.26 16.77 -37.43
C ALA A 378 4.19 15.84 -36.82
N SER A 379 4.23 15.65 -35.49
CA SER A 379 3.38 14.74 -34.72
C SER A 379 3.23 13.35 -35.38
N GLN A 380 4.35 12.70 -35.70
CA GLN A 380 4.37 11.42 -36.42
C GLN A 380 5.41 10.41 -35.92
N ILE A 381 5.06 9.13 -36.02
CA ILE A 381 6.02 8.02 -35.89
C ILE A 381 6.96 8.04 -37.10
N THR A 382 8.28 8.08 -36.86
CA THR A 382 9.28 8.02 -37.94
C THR A 382 9.77 6.61 -38.20
N SER A 383 10.03 5.82 -37.15
CA SER A 383 10.39 4.40 -37.26
C SER A 383 10.09 3.60 -35.98
N ARG A 384 9.75 2.32 -36.14
CA ARG A 384 9.69 1.36 -35.02
C ARG A 384 11.10 1.11 -34.49
N ARG A 385 11.25 1.01 -33.17
CA ARG A 385 12.49 0.61 -32.49
C ARG A 385 12.43 -0.86 -32.08
N GLY A 386 11.45 -1.21 -31.26
CA GLY A 386 11.29 -2.58 -30.81
C GLY A 386 10.35 -2.66 -29.62
N ASP A 387 10.32 -3.85 -29.02
CA ASP A 387 9.28 -4.29 -28.11
C ASP A 387 9.86 -4.85 -26.80
N TYR A 388 9.06 -4.72 -25.74
CA TYR A 388 9.35 -5.21 -24.40
C TYR A 388 8.04 -5.51 -23.67
N THR A 389 8.09 -6.44 -22.71
CA THR A 389 6.94 -6.82 -21.89
C THR A 389 7.22 -6.46 -20.44
N LEU A 390 6.24 -5.81 -19.80
CA LEU A 390 6.24 -5.54 -18.37
C LEU A 390 5.34 -6.59 -17.70
N LYS A 391 5.95 -7.53 -16.96
CA LYS A 391 5.24 -8.61 -16.27
C LYS A 391 4.82 -8.16 -14.88
N ARG A 392 3.53 -8.30 -14.53
CA ARG A 392 2.96 -7.82 -13.26
C ARG A 392 2.05 -8.88 -12.63
N GLY A 393 1.87 -8.80 -11.31
CA GLY A 393 0.95 -9.67 -10.57
C GLY A 393 1.38 -11.14 -10.54
N GLY A 394 0.48 -12.02 -10.11
CA GLY A 394 0.76 -13.45 -9.99
C GLY A 394 -0.34 -14.24 -9.26
N LYS A 395 0.00 -15.43 -8.77
CA LYS A 395 -0.97 -16.37 -8.17
C LYS A 395 -1.08 -16.20 -6.67
N THR A 396 -2.30 -16.22 -6.16
CA THR A 396 -2.54 -16.25 -4.71
C THR A 396 -3.50 -17.38 -4.37
N TYR A 397 -3.22 -18.09 -3.28
CA TYR A 397 -4.10 -19.12 -2.75
C TYR A 397 -3.96 -19.22 -1.23
N SER A 398 -5.09 -19.31 -0.55
CA SER A 398 -5.20 -19.41 0.91
C SER A 398 -6.22 -20.47 1.30
N LEU A 399 -5.93 -21.19 2.37
CA LEU A 399 -6.84 -22.10 3.05
C LEU A 399 -6.98 -21.61 4.50
N LYS A 400 -8.20 -21.23 4.89
CA LYS A 400 -8.56 -20.85 6.27
C LYS A 400 -9.51 -21.90 6.85
N TYR A 401 -9.23 -22.35 8.06
CA TYR A 401 -10.15 -23.13 8.88
C TYR A 401 -10.59 -22.27 10.05
N THR A 402 -11.89 -22.28 10.36
CA THR A 402 -12.46 -21.52 11.47
C THR A 402 -13.41 -22.43 12.25
N GLY A 403 -13.29 -22.47 13.58
CA GLY A 403 -14.06 -23.39 14.41
C GLY A 403 -14.38 -22.88 15.81
N ILE A 404 -15.63 -23.05 16.23
CA ILE A 404 -16.09 -22.82 17.61
C ILE A 404 -15.90 -24.13 18.38
N LEU A 405 -14.87 -24.17 19.22
CA LEU A 405 -14.49 -25.38 19.97
C LEU A 405 -15.33 -25.57 21.24
N SER A 406 -15.93 -24.49 21.74
CA SER A 406 -16.89 -24.46 22.85
C SER A 406 -17.60 -23.12 22.87
N ASP A 407 -18.65 -22.99 23.69
CA ASP A 407 -19.31 -21.72 24.04
C ASP A 407 -18.33 -20.61 24.48
N THR A 408 -17.12 -20.99 24.90
CA THR A 408 -16.08 -20.10 25.42
C THR A 408 -14.78 -20.06 24.60
N LEU A 409 -14.67 -20.74 23.45
CA LEU A 409 -13.42 -20.72 22.69
C LEU A 409 -13.64 -20.87 21.18
N THR A 410 -13.06 -19.96 20.42
CA THR A 410 -12.98 -19.97 18.96
C THR A 410 -11.51 -20.07 18.53
N VAL A 411 -11.26 -20.71 17.40
CA VAL A 411 -9.94 -20.76 16.73
C VAL A 411 -10.10 -20.51 15.23
N SER A 412 -9.17 -19.77 14.63
CA SER A 412 -8.97 -19.74 13.18
C SER A 412 -7.51 -20.02 12.82
N ALA A 413 -7.29 -20.83 11.79
CA ALA A 413 -5.96 -21.17 11.28
C ALA A 413 -5.93 -20.98 9.75
N MET A 414 -5.00 -20.16 9.26
CA MET A 414 -4.78 -19.91 7.84
C MET A 414 -3.38 -20.33 7.41
N GLY A 415 -3.26 -20.88 6.21
CA GLY A 415 -2.01 -20.95 5.45
C GLY A 415 -2.23 -20.52 4.01
N GLY A 416 -1.30 -19.77 3.43
CA GLY A 416 -1.42 -19.30 2.06
C GLY A 416 -0.10 -18.91 1.42
N ILE A 417 -0.13 -18.77 0.10
CA ILE A 417 0.98 -18.29 -0.73
C ILE A 417 0.45 -17.18 -1.65
N ASN A 418 1.26 -16.15 -1.83
CA ASN A 418 1.05 -15.03 -2.73
C ASN A 418 2.33 -14.82 -3.56
N GLU A 419 2.23 -14.98 -4.87
CA GLU A 419 3.31 -14.83 -5.84
C GLU A 419 3.07 -13.54 -6.66
N ALA A 420 4.15 -12.82 -6.98
CA ALA A 420 4.13 -11.64 -7.84
C ALA A 420 5.35 -11.60 -8.75
N ASN A 421 5.19 -11.09 -9.97
CA ASN A 421 6.26 -10.83 -10.91
C ASN A 421 6.37 -9.32 -11.16
N TYR A 422 7.59 -8.79 -11.27
CA TYR A 422 7.86 -7.37 -11.60
C TYR A 422 8.87 -7.21 -12.74
N SER A 423 9.13 -8.29 -13.48
CA SER A 423 10.12 -8.34 -14.56
C SER A 423 9.83 -7.35 -15.68
N ASN A 424 10.89 -6.74 -16.21
CA ASN A 424 10.86 -5.88 -17.38
C ASN A 424 11.77 -6.52 -18.44
N VAL A 425 11.21 -7.19 -19.45
CA VAL A 425 12.00 -8.04 -20.36
C VAL A 425 11.93 -7.54 -21.80
N ASN A 426 13.06 -7.63 -22.51
CA ASN A 426 13.07 -7.47 -23.96
C ASN A 426 12.22 -8.57 -24.61
N ALA A 427 11.47 -8.23 -25.65
CA ALA A 427 10.69 -9.22 -26.38
C ALA A 427 11.58 -10.21 -27.16
N GLY A 428 11.07 -11.43 -27.38
CA GLY A 428 11.79 -12.50 -28.08
C GLY A 428 12.50 -13.49 -27.13
N SER A 429 13.60 -14.08 -27.58
CA SER A 429 14.29 -15.18 -26.87
C SER A 429 15.41 -14.75 -25.91
N SER A 430 15.82 -13.48 -25.92
CA SER A 430 16.82 -12.95 -24.98
C SER A 430 16.17 -11.87 -24.09
N PRO A 431 15.73 -12.19 -22.86
CA PRO A 431 15.08 -11.20 -21.98
C PRO A 431 16.01 -10.02 -21.65
N PHE A 432 17.32 -10.27 -21.61
CA PHE A 432 18.36 -9.27 -21.38
C PHE A 432 18.87 -8.57 -22.67
N GLY A 433 18.28 -8.87 -23.84
CA GLY A 433 18.75 -8.36 -25.12
C GLY A 433 20.05 -9.02 -25.59
N GLU A 434 20.37 -8.90 -26.88
CA GLU A 434 21.62 -9.43 -27.45
C GLU A 434 22.70 -8.36 -27.64
N TYR A 435 22.31 -7.09 -27.65
CA TYR A 435 23.17 -5.94 -27.96
C TYR A 435 23.29 -4.97 -26.78
N PRO A 436 24.42 -4.27 -26.66
CA PRO A 436 24.59 -3.22 -25.66
C PRO A 436 23.66 -2.04 -25.91
N MET A 437 23.20 -1.39 -24.85
CA MET A 437 22.48 -0.12 -24.99
C MET A 437 23.48 0.97 -25.43
N VAL A 438 23.22 1.66 -26.54
CA VAL A 438 24.06 2.77 -27.03
C VAL A 438 23.18 3.99 -27.27
N TYR A 439 23.44 5.10 -26.59
CA TYR A 439 22.65 6.33 -26.70
C TYR A 439 23.50 7.60 -26.51
N GLU A 440 22.95 8.76 -26.88
CA GLU A 440 23.56 10.07 -26.63
C GLU A 440 22.90 10.79 -25.44
N ARG A 441 23.71 11.47 -24.61
CA ARG A 441 23.32 12.06 -23.33
C ARG A 441 22.24 13.15 -23.42
N PHE A 442 22.36 14.11 -24.33
CA PHE A 442 21.53 15.32 -24.32
C PHE A 442 20.22 15.16 -25.09
N SER A 443 20.26 14.42 -26.20
CA SER A 443 19.09 14.11 -27.03
C SER A 443 18.30 12.90 -26.53
N GLY A 444 18.92 12.03 -25.71
CA GLY A 444 18.35 10.73 -25.34
C GLY A 444 18.20 9.77 -26.52
N THR A 445 18.82 10.06 -27.68
CA THR A 445 18.66 9.28 -28.91
C THR A 445 19.40 7.95 -28.78
N ASP A 446 18.68 6.83 -28.90
CA ASP A 446 19.31 5.52 -29.09
C ASP A 446 20.03 5.46 -30.45
N LEU A 447 21.26 4.99 -30.48
CA LEU A 447 22.12 4.93 -31.67
C LEU A 447 22.33 3.51 -32.18
N GLY A 448 22.29 2.52 -31.27
CA GLY A 448 22.34 1.10 -31.58
C GLY A 448 20.98 0.46 -31.83
N GLU A 449 20.99 -0.87 -31.91
CA GLU A 449 19.80 -1.71 -31.91
C GLU A 449 19.00 -1.52 -30.61
N TRP A 450 17.68 -1.68 -30.70
CA TRP A 450 16.80 -1.56 -29.54
C TRP A 450 17.08 -2.64 -28.48
N ALA A 451 17.24 -2.19 -27.23
CA ALA A 451 17.06 -2.99 -26.04
C ALA A 451 16.69 -2.11 -24.85
N LEU A 452 16.08 -2.68 -23.81
CA LEU A 452 15.86 -2.05 -22.52
C LEU A 452 17.19 -1.58 -21.88
N SER A 453 17.16 -0.48 -21.13
CA SER A 453 18.35 0.03 -20.43
C SER A 453 18.81 -0.86 -19.28
N SER A 454 17.86 -1.40 -18.54
CA SER A 454 18.01 -2.34 -17.43
C SER A 454 16.89 -3.38 -17.50
N PRO A 455 16.95 -4.35 -18.43
CA PRO A 455 16.09 -5.53 -18.33
C PRO A 455 16.26 -6.23 -16.98
N SER A 456 15.15 -6.69 -16.41
CA SER A 456 15.07 -7.31 -15.10
C SER A 456 14.23 -8.60 -15.14
N LEU A 457 14.68 -9.60 -14.39
CA LEU A 457 13.85 -10.74 -13.95
C LEU A 457 13.65 -10.62 -12.45
N GLN A 458 12.39 -10.45 -12.03
CA GLN A 458 12.00 -10.18 -10.66
C GLN A 458 10.78 -11.02 -10.31
N GLU A 459 10.97 -11.97 -9.41
CA GLU A 459 9.94 -12.92 -8.97
C GLU A 459 9.92 -12.94 -7.43
N ASP A 460 8.73 -12.70 -6.86
CA ASP A 460 8.51 -12.53 -5.43
C ASP A 460 7.47 -13.54 -4.95
N LYS A 461 7.70 -14.12 -3.77
CA LYS A 461 6.82 -15.11 -3.16
C LYS A 461 6.73 -14.94 -1.64
N ARG A 462 5.53 -14.63 -1.16
CA ARG A 462 5.15 -14.72 0.26
C ARG A 462 4.58 -16.10 0.57
N THR A 463 5.10 -16.75 1.60
CA THR A 463 4.45 -17.88 2.29
C THR A 463 4.00 -17.43 3.67
N ALA A 464 2.71 -17.48 3.97
CA ALA A 464 2.14 -16.96 5.21
C ALA A 464 1.38 -18.03 6.00
N TYR A 465 1.52 -17.99 7.33
CA TYR A 465 0.74 -18.79 8.28
C TYR A 465 0.23 -17.91 9.41
N ARG A 466 -1.04 -18.11 9.79
CA ARG A 466 -1.68 -17.38 10.87
C ARG A 466 -2.54 -18.31 11.72
N LEU A 467 -2.51 -18.12 13.03
CA LEU A 467 -3.30 -18.87 14.00
C LEU A 467 -3.84 -17.90 15.05
N ASP A 468 -5.14 -17.68 15.06
CA ASP A 468 -5.82 -16.81 16.00
C ASP A 468 -6.73 -17.62 16.93
N PHE A 469 -6.86 -17.15 18.15
CA PHE A 469 -7.76 -17.67 19.17
C PHE A 469 -8.54 -16.51 19.77
N ASP A 470 -9.79 -16.78 20.08
CA ASP A 470 -10.62 -15.87 20.83
C ASP A 470 -11.24 -16.60 22.00
N TRP A 471 -10.82 -16.16 23.18
CA TRP A 471 -11.18 -16.75 24.45
C TRP A 471 -12.07 -15.80 25.26
N TYR A 472 -13.25 -16.33 25.53
CA TYR A 472 -14.31 -15.76 26.33
C TYR A 472 -13.99 -15.98 27.80
N ALA A 473 -13.14 -15.14 28.37
CA ALA A 473 -12.61 -15.36 29.71
C ALA A 473 -13.67 -15.10 30.79
N THR A 474 -14.52 -14.08 30.61
CA THR A 474 -15.69 -13.74 31.44
C THR A 474 -16.69 -12.91 30.64
N ASP A 475 -17.93 -12.76 31.13
CA ASP A 475 -18.94 -11.79 30.62
C ASP A 475 -18.37 -10.39 30.31
N SER A 476 -17.31 -9.96 31.01
CA SER A 476 -16.66 -8.66 30.86
C SER A 476 -15.34 -8.66 30.08
N HIS A 477 -14.70 -9.81 29.82
CA HIS A 477 -13.34 -9.90 29.27
C HIS A 477 -13.27 -10.84 28.07
N THR A 478 -12.88 -10.30 26.92
CA THR A 478 -12.62 -11.05 25.68
C THR A 478 -11.14 -11.00 25.34
N LEU A 479 -10.46 -12.14 25.38
CA LEU A 479 -9.05 -12.27 25.04
C LEU A 479 -8.88 -12.79 23.61
N ARG A 480 -8.50 -11.94 22.66
CA ARG A 480 -8.04 -12.37 21.33
C ARG A 480 -6.52 -12.48 21.32
N PHE A 481 -5.96 -13.59 20.90
CA PHE A 481 -4.51 -13.79 20.84
C PHE A 481 -4.13 -14.68 19.66
N GLY A 482 -2.96 -14.47 19.08
CA GLY A 482 -2.56 -15.22 17.90
C GLY A 482 -1.08 -15.21 17.60
N LEU A 483 -0.73 -16.02 16.60
CA LEU A 483 0.59 -16.19 16.01
C LEU A 483 0.50 -15.87 14.52
N ASP A 484 1.52 -15.22 14.00
CA ASP A 484 1.60 -14.73 12.61
C ASP A 484 3.04 -14.93 12.12
N TYR A 485 3.20 -15.57 10.96
CA TYR A 485 4.49 -15.84 10.33
C TYR A 485 4.41 -15.59 8.82
N GLU A 486 5.36 -14.84 8.29
CA GLU A 486 5.60 -14.65 6.86
C GLU A 486 7.07 -14.97 6.52
N GLU A 487 7.26 -15.74 5.46
CA GLU A 487 8.54 -15.95 4.77
C GLU A 487 8.40 -15.35 3.36
N LEU A 488 9.33 -14.46 3.01
CA LEU A 488 9.26 -13.56 1.86
C LEU A 488 10.51 -13.80 1.00
N ASP A 489 10.37 -14.61 -0.04
CA ASP A 489 11.45 -14.93 -0.97
C ASP A 489 11.38 -14.01 -2.19
N SER A 490 12.53 -13.52 -2.63
CA SER A 490 12.64 -12.54 -3.72
C SER A 490 13.86 -12.85 -4.59
N THR A 491 13.63 -13.14 -5.86
CA THR A 491 14.69 -13.29 -6.86
C THR A 491 14.91 -11.95 -7.57
N GLU A 492 16.17 -11.56 -7.71
CA GLU A 492 16.62 -10.43 -8.52
C GLU A 492 17.56 -10.91 -9.62
N ASN A 493 17.40 -10.36 -10.82
CA ASN A 493 18.43 -10.32 -11.84
C ASN A 493 18.19 -9.13 -12.77
N THR A 494 18.81 -7.99 -12.46
CA THR A 494 18.84 -6.80 -13.32
C THR A 494 20.26 -6.55 -13.82
N GLN A 495 20.40 -6.30 -15.11
CA GLN A 495 21.68 -5.95 -15.73
C GLN A 495 21.49 -5.03 -16.93
N ARG A 496 22.57 -4.36 -17.37
CA ARG A 496 22.54 -3.65 -18.66
C ARG A 496 22.29 -4.64 -19.81
N SER A 497 21.47 -4.24 -20.79
CA SER A 497 21.30 -5.07 -22.00
C SER A 497 22.63 -5.32 -22.70
N GLY A 498 22.81 -6.55 -23.22
CA GLY A 498 24.09 -6.99 -23.77
C GLY A 498 25.25 -7.01 -22.75
N GLY A 499 24.98 -6.84 -21.46
CA GLY A 499 25.95 -6.77 -20.37
C GLY A 499 26.65 -5.42 -20.19
N VAL A 500 26.41 -4.41 -21.04
CA VAL A 500 27.09 -3.10 -20.96
C VAL A 500 26.28 -1.99 -21.63
N ALA A 501 26.34 -0.78 -21.09
CA ALA A 501 25.77 0.42 -21.68
C ALA A 501 26.86 1.43 -22.10
N TYR A 502 26.62 2.14 -23.20
CA TYR A 502 27.47 3.19 -23.74
C TYR A 502 26.67 4.49 -23.90
N ARG A 503 27.15 5.57 -23.27
CA ARG A 503 26.55 6.91 -23.38
C ARG A 503 27.55 7.90 -23.93
N TYR A 504 27.33 8.40 -25.15
CA TYR A 504 28.13 9.50 -25.71
C TYR A 504 27.85 10.81 -24.96
N GLN A 505 28.86 11.68 -24.85
CA GLN A 505 28.81 12.87 -23.99
C GLN A 505 28.78 14.18 -24.81
N GLY A 506 27.71 14.39 -25.57
CA GLY A 506 27.61 15.50 -26.53
C GLY A 506 28.20 15.13 -27.88
N CYS A 507 27.33 15.09 -28.88
CA CYS A 507 27.68 14.82 -30.26
C CYS A 507 27.15 15.93 -31.17
N ASP A 508 28.00 16.47 -32.04
CA ASP A 508 27.66 17.62 -32.89
C ASP A 508 26.74 17.26 -34.08
N ASP A 509 26.77 15.99 -34.52
CA ASP A 509 26.00 15.45 -35.65
C ASP A 509 25.68 13.98 -35.36
N LEU A 510 24.43 13.68 -34.99
CA LEU A 510 23.97 12.31 -34.67
C LEU A 510 23.80 11.41 -35.90
N ASP A 511 23.65 11.98 -37.10
CA ASP A 511 23.47 11.20 -38.31
C ASP A 511 24.82 10.69 -38.85
N ALA A 512 25.89 11.46 -38.66
CA ALA A 512 27.27 10.98 -38.83
C ALA A 512 27.55 9.74 -37.95
N VAL A 513 27.12 9.76 -36.68
CA VAL A 513 27.27 8.65 -35.72
C VAL A 513 26.54 7.39 -36.18
N LYS A 514 25.27 7.54 -36.60
CA LYS A 514 24.47 6.44 -37.16
C LYS A 514 25.09 5.87 -38.44
N ALA A 515 25.75 6.71 -39.23
CA ALA A 515 26.52 6.32 -40.42
C ALA A 515 27.90 5.71 -40.09
N GLY A 516 28.30 5.64 -38.82
CA GLY A 516 29.54 5.03 -38.36
C GLY A 516 30.75 5.97 -38.30
N ASP A 517 30.56 7.28 -38.48
CA ASP A 517 31.63 8.28 -38.35
C ASP A 517 31.75 8.76 -36.88
N PRO A 518 32.89 8.51 -36.19
CA PRO A 518 33.11 9.00 -34.83
C PRO A 518 33.43 10.50 -34.75
N SER A 519 33.62 11.19 -35.89
CA SER A 519 34.19 12.55 -35.92
C SER A 519 33.37 13.60 -35.16
N SER A 520 32.08 13.35 -34.93
CA SER A 520 31.17 14.20 -34.16
C SER A 520 31.05 13.84 -32.66
N CYS A 521 31.65 12.75 -32.18
CA CYS A 521 31.58 12.31 -30.77
C CYS A 521 32.94 11.86 -30.22
N GLY A 522 33.71 12.77 -29.60
CA GLY A 522 35.05 12.42 -29.08
C GLY A 522 35.08 11.55 -27.81
N VAL A 523 34.00 11.52 -27.03
CA VAL A 523 33.97 10.91 -25.68
C VAL A 523 32.73 10.05 -25.46
N VAL A 524 32.94 8.86 -24.90
CA VAL A 524 31.87 7.93 -24.48
C VAL A 524 32.09 7.46 -23.04
N ARG A 525 31.00 7.30 -22.28
CA ARG A 525 30.99 6.63 -20.98
C ARG A 525 30.56 5.18 -21.18
N GLN A 526 31.42 4.23 -20.82
CA GLN A 526 31.05 2.83 -20.63
C GLN A 526 30.49 2.64 -19.22
N GLU A 527 29.47 1.81 -19.07
CA GLU A 527 28.85 1.50 -17.79
C GLU A 527 28.46 0.02 -17.70
N PHE A 528 28.84 -0.61 -16.58
CA PHE A 528 28.38 -1.95 -16.19
C PHE A 528 27.47 -1.79 -14.98
N TYR A 529 26.32 -2.46 -15.01
CA TYR A 529 25.42 -2.63 -13.88
C TYR A 529 24.95 -4.09 -13.88
N ILE A 530 25.14 -4.79 -12.77
CA ILE A 530 24.63 -6.13 -12.50
C ILE A 530 24.22 -6.18 -11.02
N ASN A 531 22.96 -6.46 -10.74
CA ASN A 531 22.49 -6.89 -9.42
C ASN A 531 21.71 -8.20 -9.63
N ASN A 532 22.11 -9.28 -8.95
CA ASN A 532 21.40 -10.55 -9.01
C ASN A 532 21.53 -11.33 -7.70
N GLY A 533 20.53 -12.14 -7.38
CA GLY A 533 20.54 -13.02 -6.21
C GLY A 533 19.16 -13.52 -5.83
N ASP A 534 19.12 -14.46 -4.89
CA ASP A 534 17.91 -14.87 -4.19
C ASP A 534 18.02 -14.37 -2.75
N PHE A 535 17.00 -13.66 -2.27
CA PHE A 535 16.97 -13.00 -0.97
C PHE A 535 15.73 -13.44 -0.20
N THR A 536 15.88 -13.65 1.11
CA THR A 536 14.78 -14.02 1.99
C THR A 536 14.64 -13.01 3.12
N THR A 537 13.40 -12.64 3.44
CA THR A 537 13.03 -11.90 4.66
C THR A 537 12.01 -12.72 5.44
N LYS A 538 12.15 -12.79 6.77
CA LYS A 538 11.23 -13.50 7.65
C LYS A 538 10.68 -12.54 8.68
N SER A 539 9.39 -12.65 8.92
CA SER A 539 8.70 -11.87 9.94
C SER A 539 7.84 -12.81 10.76
N SER A 540 7.96 -12.71 12.08
CA SER A 540 7.09 -13.45 13.00
C SER A 540 6.55 -12.52 14.07
N ALA A 541 5.34 -12.81 14.54
CA ALA A 541 4.70 -12.05 15.58
C ALA A 541 3.82 -12.95 16.46
N TYR A 542 3.65 -12.52 17.70
CA TYR A 542 2.59 -12.98 18.57
C TYR A 542 1.92 -11.79 19.23
N TYR A 543 0.63 -11.91 19.51
CA TYR A 543 -0.14 -10.81 20.05
C TYR A 543 -1.22 -11.31 21.01
N ILE A 544 -1.67 -10.41 21.89
CA ILE A 544 -2.86 -10.56 22.72
C ILE A 544 -3.60 -9.22 22.80
N THR A 545 -4.92 -9.24 22.90
CA THR A 545 -5.78 -8.09 23.15
C THR A 545 -6.91 -8.49 24.08
N ASP A 546 -7.04 -7.79 25.21
CA ASP A 546 -8.19 -7.89 26.10
C ASP A 546 -9.19 -6.78 25.79
N THR A 547 -10.36 -7.13 25.29
CA THR A 547 -11.51 -6.21 25.21
C THR A 547 -12.31 -6.35 26.50
N TRP A 548 -12.12 -5.38 27.39
CA TRP A 548 -12.69 -5.33 28.73
C TRP A 548 -13.88 -4.36 28.78
N THR A 549 -15.08 -4.89 28.96
CA THR A 549 -16.29 -4.12 29.29
C THR A 549 -16.26 -3.82 30.79
N VAL A 550 -15.74 -2.64 31.16
CA VAL A 550 -15.54 -2.20 32.56
C VAL A 550 -16.87 -1.90 33.24
N THR A 551 -17.79 -1.30 32.50
CA THR A 551 -19.19 -1.05 32.84
C THR A 551 -20.02 -1.23 31.57
N ASP A 552 -21.35 -1.28 31.70
CA ASP A 552 -22.30 -1.41 30.57
C ASP A 552 -22.11 -0.35 29.46
N ASN A 553 -21.39 0.72 29.76
CA ASN A 553 -21.14 1.87 28.89
C ASN A 553 -19.66 2.26 28.72
N LEU A 554 -18.70 1.48 29.24
CA LEU A 554 -17.25 1.73 29.08
C LEU A 554 -16.53 0.44 28.65
N THR A 555 -15.96 0.47 27.45
CA THR A 555 -15.10 -0.59 26.92
C THR A 555 -13.66 -0.10 26.81
N LEU A 556 -12.72 -0.90 27.32
CA LEU A 556 -11.28 -0.74 27.10
C LEU A 556 -10.78 -1.84 26.17
N SER A 557 -9.79 -1.54 25.34
CA SER A 557 -9.08 -2.51 24.52
C SER A 557 -7.60 -2.46 24.87
N LEU A 558 -7.08 -3.53 25.46
CA LEU A 558 -5.73 -3.60 26.01
C LEU A 558 -4.92 -4.64 25.23
N GLY A 559 -4.32 -4.18 24.14
CA GLY A 559 -3.51 -4.96 23.20
C GLY A 559 -2.00 -4.84 23.44
N LEU A 560 -1.30 -5.92 23.13
CA LEU A 560 0.15 -6.00 23.06
C LEU A 560 0.55 -6.96 21.94
N ARG A 561 1.31 -6.46 20.97
CA ARG A 561 1.97 -7.25 19.91
C ARG A 561 3.47 -7.30 20.20
N ASN A 562 4.11 -8.39 19.83
CA ASN A 562 5.56 -8.53 19.77
C ASN A 562 5.91 -9.01 18.36
N GLU A 563 6.89 -8.36 17.71
CA GLU A 563 7.37 -8.76 16.39
C GLU A 563 8.86 -9.08 16.40
N THR A 564 9.28 -9.89 15.43
CA THR A 564 10.67 -10.17 15.08
C THR A 564 10.82 -10.11 13.57
N PHE A 565 11.85 -9.41 13.10
CA PHE A 565 12.19 -9.22 11.69
C PHE A 565 13.62 -9.72 11.44
N GLU A 566 13.75 -10.64 10.48
CA GLU A 566 15.03 -11.24 10.08
C GLU A 566 15.23 -11.04 8.58
N ASN A 567 16.32 -10.40 8.16
CA ASN A 567 16.65 -10.23 6.74
C ASN A 567 17.93 -10.99 6.41
N TYR A 568 17.95 -11.65 5.25
CA TYR A 568 19.04 -12.51 4.79
C TYR A 568 19.67 -11.99 3.49
N ASN A 569 21.00 -12.07 3.42
CA ASN A 569 21.80 -11.74 2.25
C ASN A 569 21.71 -12.84 1.17
N LYS A 570 22.34 -12.61 0.01
CA LYS A 570 22.37 -13.55 -1.13
C LYS A 570 22.91 -14.96 -0.80
N GLU A 571 23.80 -15.07 0.19
CA GLU A 571 24.36 -16.35 0.67
C GLU A 571 23.55 -16.95 1.85
N ASN A 572 22.32 -16.45 2.07
CA ASN A 572 21.41 -16.88 3.14
C ASN A 572 22.01 -16.71 4.56
N GLN A 573 22.81 -15.66 4.75
CA GLN A 573 23.33 -15.24 6.05
C GLN A 573 22.48 -14.08 6.57
N LYS A 574 22.11 -14.11 7.86
CA LYS A 574 21.27 -13.08 8.47
C LYS A 574 22.09 -11.79 8.69
N PHE A 575 21.61 -10.65 8.21
CA PHE A 575 22.24 -9.33 8.39
C PHE A 575 21.42 -8.37 9.26
N VAL A 576 20.09 -8.53 9.32
CA VAL A 576 19.21 -7.86 10.31
C VAL A 576 18.58 -8.91 11.21
N ASP A 577 18.65 -8.73 12.53
CA ASP A 577 18.08 -9.63 13.54
C ASP A 577 17.36 -8.86 14.67
N VAL A 578 16.27 -8.20 14.33
CA VAL A 578 15.57 -7.31 15.27
C VAL A 578 14.39 -8.06 15.89
N SER A 579 14.50 -8.35 17.19
CA SER A 579 13.50 -9.09 17.98
C SER A 579 13.00 -8.26 19.17
N ASP A 580 12.05 -8.79 19.94
CA ASP A 580 11.46 -8.15 21.13
C ASP A 580 10.72 -6.81 20.87
N GLN A 581 10.09 -6.66 19.71
CA GLN A 581 9.41 -5.41 19.31
C GLN A 581 8.01 -5.26 19.91
N TRP A 582 7.98 -4.82 21.17
CA TRP A 582 6.76 -4.63 21.97
C TRP A 582 5.93 -3.41 21.53
N ALA A 583 4.84 -3.67 20.84
CA ALA A 583 3.84 -2.70 20.39
C ALA A 583 2.58 -2.74 21.28
N PRO A 584 2.49 -1.88 22.32
CA PRO A 584 1.23 -1.68 23.04
C PRO A 584 0.17 -1.02 22.14
N ARG A 585 -1.09 -1.41 22.35
CA ARG A 585 -2.30 -0.85 21.72
C ARG A 585 -3.33 -0.63 22.82
N LEU A 586 -3.67 0.61 23.13
CA LEU A 586 -4.55 0.98 24.25
C LEU A 586 -5.73 1.80 23.72
N GLY A 587 -6.89 1.17 23.65
CA GLY A 587 -8.16 1.80 23.26
C GLY A 587 -9.10 2.01 24.44
N ALA A 588 -9.92 3.06 24.35
CA ALA A 588 -11.06 3.29 25.24
C ALA A 588 -12.23 3.83 24.43
N SER A 589 -13.43 3.31 24.68
CA SER A 589 -14.70 3.81 24.15
C SER A 589 -15.72 3.92 25.28
N TRP A 590 -16.32 5.10 25.44
CA TRP A 590 -17.21 5.43 26.54
C TRP A 590 -18.48 6.11 26.02
N ASP A 591 -19.64 5.53 26.33
CA ASP A 591 -20.94 6.19 26.19
C ASP A 591 -21.31 6.83 27.55
N PRO A 592 -21.23 8.16 27.72
CA PRO A 592 -21.51 8.82 28.99
C PRO A 592 -22.99 8.74 29.42
N PHE A 593 -23.91 8.45 28.49
CA PHE A 593 -25.35 8.45 28.74
C PHE A 593 -25.93 7.03 28.84
N GLY A 594 -25.29 6.04 28.21
CA GLY A 594 -25.73 4.65 28.19
C GLY A 594 -26.91 4.40 27.25
N GLU A 595 -27.10 5.26 26.25
CA GLU A 595 -28.22 5.25 25.31
C GLU A 595 -27.83 4.68 23.93
N GLY A 596 -26.54 4.40 23.69
CA GLY A 596 -26.00 3.94 22.40
C GLY A 596 -25.93 5.03 21.32
N GLU A 597 -26.30 6.27 21.65
CA GLU A 597 -26.38 7.42 20.74
C GLU A 597 -25.17 8.36 20.82
N PHE A 598 -24.28 8.21 21.79
CA PHE A 598 -23.08 9.03 21.94
C PHE A 598 -21.87 8.21 22.39
N LYS A 599 -20.68 8.56 21.90
CA LYS A 599 -19.42 7.93 22.28
C LYS A 599 -18.32 8.97 22.36
N VAL A 600 -17.49 8.91 23.41
CA VAL A 600 -16.14 9.49 23.44
C VAL A 600 -15.16 8.33 23.33
N PHE A 601 -14.15 8.45 22.48
CA PHE A 601 -13.13 7.42 22.31
C PHE A 601 -11.73 8.00 22.29
N ALA A 602 -10.77 7.20 22.74
CA ALA A 602 -9.36 7.51 22.68
C ALA A 602 -8.56 6.25 22.30
N ASN A 603 -7.42 6.45 21.66
CA ASN A 603 -6.48 5.37 21.36
C ASN A 603 -5.03 5.85 21.53
N TYR A 604 -4.16 4.95 21.95
CA TYR A 604 -2.71 5.05 21.83
C TYR A 604 -2.17 3.75 21.24
N GLY A 605 -1.32 3.83 20.23
CA GLY A 605 -0.73 2.64 19.62
C GLY A 605 0.71 2.86 19.17
N ARG A 606 1.54 1.82 19.33
CA ARG A 606 2.85 1.72 18.69
C ARG A 606 2.79 0.78 17.49
N TYR A 607 3.46 1.17 16.41
CA TYR A 607 3.43 0.49 15.12
C TYR A 607 4.84 0.34 14.59
N PHE A 608 5.25 -0.89 14.28
CA PHE A 608 6.56 -1.24 13.73
C PHE A 608 6.46 -1.58 12.24
N LEU A 609 7.58 -1.43 11.53
CA LEU A 609 7.70 -1.72 10.12
C LEU A 609 8.96 -2.59 9.85
N PRO A 610 8.87 -3.69 9.07
CA PRO A 610 9.99 -4.59 8.80
C PRO A 610 10.84 -4.11 7.62
N VAL A 611 12.18 -4.16 7.74
CA VAL A 611 13.13 -3.85 6.64
C VAL A 611 12.66 -4.51 5.33
N ALA A 612 12.44 -3.69 4.31
CA ALA A 612 11.88 -4.12 3.04
C ALA A 612 12.88 -5.03 2.28
N THR A 613 12.39 -5.99 1.47
CA THR A 613 13.30 -6.92 0.78
C THR A 613 14.15 -6.21 -0.30
N ASN A 614 13.76 -5.02 -0.78
CA ASN A 614 14.61 -4.15 -1.60
C ASN A 614 15.94 -3.83 -0.90
N THR A 615 15.94 -3.66 0.43
CA THR A 615 17.15 -3.43 1.21
C THR A 615 18.11 -4.63 1.11
N ASN A 616 17.59 -5.86 1.19
CA ASN A 616 18.42 -7.06 0.99
C ASN A 616 19.05 -7.07 -0.41
N ILE A 617 18.26 -6.71 -1.44
CA ILE A 617 18.68 -6.72 -2.85
C ILE A 617 19.77 -5.67 -3.13
N ARG A 618 19.59 -4.43 -2.64
CA ARG A 618 20.50 -3.31 -2.94
C ARG A 618 21.74 -3.28 -2.05
N LEU A 619 21.63 -3.66 -0.77
CA LEU A 619 22.72 -3.52 0.22
C LEU A 619 23.38 -4.85 0.61
N ALA A 620 22.64 -5.97 0.59
CA ALA A 620 23.12 -7.28 1.03
C ALA A 620 23.38 -8.25 -0.15
N GLY A 621 23.67 -7.71 -1.34
CA GLY A 621 24.06 -8.43 -2.54
C GLY A 621 25.53 -8.18 -2.94
N ASP A 622 25.91 -8.72 -4.08
CA ASP A 622 27.20 -8.53 -4.77
C ASP A 622 27.02 -7.59 -5.99
N GLU A 623 26.38 -6.43 -5.78
CA GLU A 623 26.12 -5.47 -6.86
C GLU A 623 27.42 -5.01 -7.52
N LEU A 624 27.48 -5.08 -8.85
CA LEU A 624 28.56 -4.54 -9.65
C LEU A 624 28.03 -3.31 -10.39
N TYR A 625 28.50 -2.12 -10.01
CA TYR A 625 28.14 -0.88 -10.67
C TYR A 625 29.39 -0.03 -10.91
N THR A 626 29.82 0.07 -12.16
CA THR A 626 31.04 0.81 -12.52
C THR A 626 30.89 1.61 -13.81
N ARG A 627 31.57 2.76 -13.86
CA ARG A 627 31.55 3.70 -14.98
C ARG A 627 32.97 4.11 -15.37
N GLN A 628 33.22 4.37 -16.64
CA GLN A 628 34.50 4.94 -17.09
C GLN A 628 34.33 5.69 -18.41
N PHE A 629 35.08 6.78 -18.58
CA PHE A 629 35.09 7.56 -19.83
C PHE A 629 36.27 7.16 -20.71
N PHE A 630 36.02 7.07 -22.02
CA PHE A 630 36.99 6.67 -23.03
C PHE A 630 36.93 7.60 -24.25
N GLU A 631 38.05 7.69 -24.95
CA GLU A 631 38.12 8.20 -26.32
C GLU A 631 37.33 7.28 -27.27
N VAL A 632 36.73 7.86 -28.32
CA VAL A 632 36.04 7.11 -29.38
C VAL A 632 36.95 7.05 -30.62
N LEU A 633 37.52 5.87 -30.91
CA LEU A 633 38.36 5.67 -32.10
C LEU A 633 37.56 5.30 -33.36
N GLY A 634 36.29 4.91 -33.19
CA GLY A 634 35.42 4.42 -34.24
C GLY A 634 34.10 3.93 -33.69
N ILE A 635 33.23 3.48 -34.60
CA ILE A 635 31.91 2.92 -34.31
C ILE A 635 31.82 1.58 -35.04
N ALA A 636 31.23 0.57 -34.40
CA ALA A 636 31.07 -0.74 -35.01
C ALA A 636 30.19 -0.68 -36.27
N ASP A 637 30.67 -1.25 -37.38
CA ASP A 637 29.91 -1.41 -38.63
C ASP A 637 28.97 -2.63 -38.57
N ASP A 638 28.21 -2.71 -37.48
CA ASP A 638 27.14 -3.68 -37.28
C ASP A 638 25.88 -2.96 -36.75
N ILE A 639 24.91 -3.73 -36.25
CA ILE A 639 23.63 -3.20 -35.75
C ILE A 639 23.73 -2.63 -34.33
N SER A 640 24.75 -3.01 -33.54
CA SER A 640 24.94 -2.53 -32.17
C SER A 640 25.34 -1.06 -32.10
N LYS A 641 26.05 -0.56 -33.13
CA LYS A 641 26.73 0.74 -33.13
C LYS A 641 27.58 0.99 -31.88
N ALA A 642 28.11 -0.07 -31.26
CA ALA A 642 28.99 0.05 -30.11
C ALA A 642 30.25 0.87 -30.46
N PRO A 643 30.74 1.73 -29.55
CA PRO A 643 31.97 2.47 -29.76
C PRO A 643 33.19 1.55 -29.75
N ILE A 644 34.16 1.84 -30.60
CA ILE A 644 35.52 1.29 -30.53
C ILE A 644 36.29 2.19 -29.57
N LEU A 645 36.51 1.71 -28.34
CA LEU A 645 37.14 2.48 -27.27
C LEU A 645 38.64 2.70 -27.53
N GLY A 646 39.11 3.91 -27.28
CA GLY A 646 40.52 4.32 -27.28
C GLY A 646 41.13 4.32 -25.87
N GLU A 647 41.94 5.34 -25.59
CA GLU A 647 42.50 5.52 -24.25
C GLU A 647 41.39 5.88 -23.23
N ALA A 648 41.56 5.42 -21.98
CA ALA A 648 40.71 5.81 -20.87
C ALA A 648 40.99 7.27 -20.49
N LEU A 649 39.95 8.09 -20.50
CA LEU A 649 40.01 9.52 -20.21
C LEU A 649 39.77 9.84 -18.72
N SER A 650 39.26 8.86 -17.97
CA SER A 650 39.04 8.96 -16.52
C SER A 650 39.60 7.74 -15.79
N ALA A 651 39.79 7.89 -14.47
CA ALA A 651 39.78 6.75 -13.57
C ALA A 651 38.45 5.97 -13.72
N LYS A 652 38.46 4.71 -13.33
CA LYS A 652 37.24 3.91 -13.23
C LYS A 652 36.51 4.33 -11.97
N ASP A 653 35.28 4.82 -12.14
CA ASP A 653 34.32 5.14 -11.10
C ASP A 653 33.67 3.82 -10.64
N ILE A 654 33.78 3.50 -9.35
CA ILE A 654 33.38 2.22 -8.75
C ILE A 654 32.34 2.52 -7.68
N LEU A 655 31.07 2.45 -8.09
CA LEU A 655 29.93 2.72 -7.22
C LEU A 655 29.58 1.48 -6.37
N ALA A 656 29.78 0.29 -6.97
CA ALA A 656 29.80 -1.00 -6.31
C ALA A 656 30.74 -1.94 -7.09
N ASP A 657 31.56 -2.74 -6.39
CA ASP A 657 32.68 -3.46 -7.00
C ASP A 657 32.39 -4.93 -7.37
N GLY A 658 31.20 -5.43 -7.04
CA GLY A 658 30.80 -6.82 -7.23
C GLY A 658 31.30 -7.77 -6.14
N THR A 659 31.70 -7.27 -4.97
CA THR A 659 32.03 -8.08 -3.80
C THR A 659 30.85 -8.18 -2.83
N LEU A 660 30.65 -9.37 -2.25
CA LEU A 660 29.71 -9.55 -1.15
C LEU A 660 30.41 -9.19 0.17
N LYS A 661 29.99 -8.07 0.77
CA LYS A 661 30.48 -7.59 2.07
C LYS A 661 30.04 -8.49 3.23
N GLY A 662 30.71 -8.39 4.38
CA GLY A 662 30.29 -9.05 5.61
C GLY A 662 28.93 -8.56 6.10
N THR A 663 28.12 -9.42 6.71
CA THR A 663 26.81 -9.03 7.25
C THR A 663 26.91 -8.08 8.45
N ASP A 664 28.02 -8.16 9.18
CA ASP A 664 28.43 -7.31 10.29
C ASP A 664 29.21 -6.05 9.84
N GLU A 665 29.44 -5.91 8.53
CA GLU A 665 30.08 -4.77 7.87
C GLU A 665 29.05 -3.78 7.30
N THR A 666 27.86 -4.27 6.90
CA THR A 666 26.82 -3.48 6.19
C THR A 666 25.65 -3.01 7.05
N VAL A 667 25.59 -3.40 8.33
CA VAL A 667 24.51 -3.03 9.25
C VAL A 667 25.09 -2.58 10.58
N ASN A 668 24.52 -1.53 11.16
CA ASN A 668 24.85 -1.12 12.52
C ASN A 668 24.46 -2.23 13.53
N ALA A 669 25.40 -2.68 14.35
CA ALA A 669 25.17 -3.71 15.37
C ALA A 669 24.12 -3.29 16.43
N ASP A 670 23.91 -1.98 16.61
CA ASP A 670 22.95 -1.39 17.54
C ASP A 670 21.63 -0.94 16.87
N ILE A 671 21.30 -1.48 15.68
CA ILE A 671 20.12 -1.12 14.88
C ILE A 671 18.77 -1.32 15.60
N GLU A 672 17.98 -0.24 15.70
CA GLU A 672 16.57 -0.25 16.08
C GLU A 672 15.67 -0.37 14.83
N PRO A 673 14.45 -0.93 14.92
CA PRO A 673 13.53 -0.94 13.79
C PRO A 673 12.85 0.42 13.60
N MET A 674 12.31 0.65 12.41
CA MET A 674 11.42 1.77 12.15
C MET A 674 10.11 1.62 12.95
N TYR A 675 9.72 2.67 13.69
CA TYR A 675 8.46 2.67 14.43
C TYR A 675 7.86 4.05 14.70
N GLN A 676 6.54 4.07 14.85
CA GLN A 676 5.73 5.25 15.07
C GLN A 676 4.80 5.06 16.28
N ASP A 677 4.66 6.11 17.09
CA ASP A 677 3.62 6.22 18.12
C ASP A 677 2.43 7.05 17.58
N GLU A 678 1.20 6.60 17.82
CA GLU A 678 -0.04 7.28 17.46
C GLU A 678 -0.89 7.58 18.71
N PHE A 679 -1.56 8.73 18.68
CA PHE A 679 -2.58 9.13 19.65
C PHE A 679 -3.85 9.57 18.90
N ILE A 680 -5.01 9.06 19.30
CA ILE A 680 -6.33 9.45 18.78
C ILE A 680 -7.22 9.87 19.93
N LEU A 681 -8.02 10.92 19.72
CA LEU A 681 -9.10 11.33 20.62
C LEU A 681 -10.27 11.84 19.78
N GLY A 682 -11.48 11.38 20.06
CA GLY A 682 -12.66 11.83 19.33
C GLY A 682 -13.97 11.59 20.05
N PHE A 683 -15.06 12.04 19.41
CA PHE A 683 -16.41 11.69 19.79
C PHE A 683 -17.27 11.43 18.55
N GLN A 684 -18.34 10.66 18.73
CA GLN A 684 -19.38 10.40 17.74
C GLN A 684 -20.75 10.57 18.41
N THR A 685 -21.72 11.09 17.68
CA THR A 685 -23.10 11.28 18.15
C THR A 685 -24.09 10.96 17.03
N VAL A 686 -25.17 10.28 17.39
CA VAL A 686 -26.41 10.24 16.61
C VAL A 686 -27.11 11.59 16.82
N LEU A 687 -27.76 12.11 15.78
CA LEU A 687 -28.47 13.40 15.79
C LEU A 687 -29.98 13.22 15.55
N THR A 688 -30.33 12.27 14.69
CA THR A 688 -31.69 11.74 14.47
C THR A 688 -31.57 10.26 14.09
N GLU A 689 -32.65 9.59 13.69
CA GLU A 689 -32.58 8.18 13.27
C GLU A 689 -31.60 7.92 12.10
N ASP A 690 -31.59 8.77 11.08
CA ASP A 690 -30.69 8.62 9.91
C ASP A 690 -29.35 9.36 10.00
N TRP A 691 -29.20 10.31 10.93
CA TRP A 691 -28.09 11.28 10.92
C TRP A 691 -27.12 11.07 12.06
N SER A 692 -25.82 11.12 11.77
CA SER A 692 -24.74 11.13 12.76
C SER A 692 -23.65 12.17 12.46
N MET A 693 -22.87 12.49 13.48
CA MET A 693 -21.75 13.42 13.43
C MET A 693 -20.59 12.85 14.24
N GLY A 694 -19.36 13.15 13.84
CA GLY A 694 -18.18 12.92 14.67
C GLY A 694 -17.10 13.97 14.50
N VAL A 695 -16.19 14.00 15.48
CA VAL A 695 -14.93 14.74 15.42
C VAL A 695 -13.82 13.84 15.96
N LYS A 696 -12.72 13.71 15.22
CA LYS A 696 -11.56 12.90 15.60
C LYS A 696 -10.29 13.71 15.40
N ALA A 697 -9.48 13.82 16.44
CA ALA A 697 -8.11 14.31 16.36
C ALA A 697 -7.13 13.13 16.35
N THR A 698 -6.11 13.20 15.49
CA THR A 698 -5.02 12.22 15.39
C THR A 698 -3.68 12.93 15.48
N TYR A 699 -2.74 12.36 16.23
CA TYR A 699 -1.33 12.78 16.25
C TYR A 699 -0.44 11.55 16.09
N ARG A 700 0.58 11.63 15.24
CA ARG A 700 1.57 10.57 14.97
C ARG A 700 2.97 11.15 15.02
N ASP A 701 3.90 10.36 15.53
CA ASP A 701 5.30 10.75 15.72
C ASP A 701 6.19 9.54 15.42
N LEU A 702 6.93 9.60 14.31
CA LEU A 702 7.93 8.62 13.91
C LEU A 702 9.13 8.76 14.84
N LYS A 703 9.47 7.69 15.55
CA LYS A 703 10.48 7.71 16.61
C LYS A 703 11.85 7.22 16.15
N SER A 704 11.85 6.33 15.19
CA SER A 704 13.03 5.81 14.51
C SER A 704 12.66 5.50 13.06
N SER A 705 13.60 5.71 12.16
CA SER A 705 13.53 5.33 10.74
C SER A 705 14.76 4.50 10.39
N LEU A 706 14.72 3.84 9.24
CA LEU A 706 15.76 2.95 8.73
C LEU A 706 16.19 3.44 7.37
N GLU A 707 17.48 3.74 7.23
CA GLU A 707 18.11 4.28 6.02
C GLU A 707 19.56 3.76 5.96
N ASP A 708 20.15 3.69 4.77
CA ASP A 708 21.60 3.64 4.66
C ASP A 708 22.21 5.04 4.71
N ILE A 709 23.43 5.11 5.25
CA ILE A 709 24.24 6.32 5.28
C ILE A 709 25.66 5.99 4.82
N ALA A 710 26.31 6.91 4.11
CA ALA A 710 27.75 6.79 3.88
C ALA A 710 28.49 7.11 5.18
N ILE A 711 29.34 6.18 5.62
CA ILE A 711 30.16 6.34 6.82
C ILE A 711 31.61 6.76 6.53
N ASP A 712 32.08 6.69 5.28
CA ASP A 712 33.50 6.82 4.91
C ASP A 712 34.22 7.99 5.56
N LYS A 713 33.61 9.18 5.47
CA LYS A 713 34.21 10.41 5.95
C LYS A 713 34.34 10.40 7.47
N GLY A 714 33.24 10.14 8.17
CA GLY A 714 33.23 10.09 9.63
C GLY A 714 34.08 8.94 10.18
N PHE A 715 34.15 7.81 9.47
CA PHE A 715 34.98 6.68 9.86
C PHE A 715 36.48 6.98 9.65
N ASN A 716 36.86 7.62 8.55
CA ASN A 716 38.22 8.15 8.35
C ASN A 716 38.61 9.13 9.46
N ASP A 717 37.77 10.14 9.72
CA ASP A 717 38.02 11.16 10.75
C ASP A 717 38.15 10.52 12.15
N TYR A 718 37.30 9.54 12.47
CA TYR A 718 37.37 8.74 13.71
C TYR A 718 38.66 7.91 13.82
N VAL A 719 39.05 7.20 12.76
CA VAL A 719 40.24 6.33 12.75
C VAL A 719 41.53 7.14 12.85
N GLU A 720 41.63 8.29 12.17
CA GLU A 720 42.75 9.21 12.31
C GLU A 720 42.81 9.78 13.74
N ARG A 721 41.66 10.21 14.28
CA ARG A 721 41.55 10.83 15.62
C ARG A 721 41.92 9.89 16.76
N GLU A 722 41.40 8.67 16.78
CA GLU A 722 41.57 7.74 17.90
C GLU A 722 42.79 6.82 17.76
N PHE A 723 43.17 6.43 16.54
CA PHE A 723 44.25 5.47 16.31
C PHE A 723 45.47 6.04 15.58
N GLY A 724 45.35 7.19 14.91
CA GLY A 724 46.40 7.74 14.06
C GLY A 724 46.74 6.85 12.86
N SER A 725 45.75 6.06 12.40
CA SER A 725 45.79 5.28 11.17
C SER A 725 44.88 5.92 10.11
N SER A 726 44.67 5.25 8.97
CA SER A 726 43.76 5.69 7.91
C SER A 726 42.89 4.53 7.45
N CYS A 727 41.58 4.75 7.25
CA CYS A 727 40.71 3.70 6.73
C CYS A 727 41.00 3.46 5.24
N THR A 728 41.59 2.32 4.90
CA THR A 728 42.04 1.99 3.53
C THR A 728 40.88 1.61 2.60
N MET A 729 39.74 1.23 3.18
CA MET A 729 38.48 0.92 2.49
C MET A 729 37.52 2.11 2.39
N CYS A 730 37.81 3.22 3.07
CA CYS A 730 36.97 4.42 3.07
C CYS A 730 37.46 5.40 2.01
N ASP A 731 36.89 5.34 0.80
CA ASP A 731 37.29 6.23 -0.32
C ASP A 731 36.73 7.65 -0.17
N GLY A 732 35.77 7.83 0.73
CA GLY A 732 35.11 9.09 1.05
C GLY A 732 33.62 9.12 0.70
N PHE A 733 33.12 8.13 -0.05
CA PHE A 733 31.81 8.23 -0.69
C PHE A 733 31.02 6.91 -0.86
N HIS A 734 31.63 5.73 -0.79
CA HIS A 734 30.97 4.46 -1.19
C HIS A 734 30.76 3.40 -0.09
N TYR A 735 30.99 3.70 1.18
CA TYR A 735 30.75 2.80 2.31
C TYR A 735 29.39 3.08 2.97
N TYR A 736 28.34 2.49 2.39
CA TYR A 736 26.98 2.51 2.93
C TYR A 736 26.78 1.48 4.04
N VAL A 737 26.09 1.88 5.12
CA VAL A 737 25.69 1.04 6.26
C VAL A 737 24.24 1.33 6.63
N LEU A 738 23.40 0.29 6.73
CA LEU A 738 22.02 0.39 7.21
C LEU A 738 21.99 0.72 8.70
N THR A 739 21.31 1.81 9.06
CA THR A 739 21.24 2.29 10.44
C THR A 739 20.01 3.15 10.71
N ASN A 740 19.93 3.72 11.91
CA ASN A 740 18.98 4.76 12.27
C ASN A 740 19.72 6.10 12.21
N PRO A 741 19.37 7.02 11.29
CA PRO A 741 20.05 8.30 11.18
C PRO A 741 20.06 9.05 12.51
N GLY A 742 21.21 9.62 12.85
CA GLY A 742 21.41 10.40 14.06
C GLY A 742 21.91 9.64 15.30
N GLU A 743 22.15 8.32 15.19
CA GLU A 743 22.79 7.49 16.22
C GLU A 743 24.23 7.11 15.85
N ASP A 744 25.01 6.64 16.84
CA ASP A 744 26.37 6.11 16.63
C ASP A 744 26.31 4.79 15.81
N VAL A 745 27.30 4.55 14.93
CA VAL A 745 27.36 3.34 14.08
C VAL A 745 28.43 2.37 14.57
N THR A 746 28.03 1.18 14.98
CA THR A 746 28.94 0.07 15.30
C THR A 746 28.98 -0.94 14.16
N ILE A 747 30.13 -1.11 13.51
CA ILE A 747 30.36 -2.14 12.47
C ILE A 747 31.59 -2.98 12.78
N THR A 748 31.63 -4.22 12.27
CA THR A 748 32.78 -5.12 12.39
C THR A 748 33.51 -5.22 11.06
N THR A 749 34.75 -4.74 11.01
CA THR A 749 35.54 -4.67 9.77
C THR A 749 37.04 -4.61 10.07
N ASP A 750 37.88 -4.64 9.04
CA ASP A 750 39.33 -4.39 9.14
C ASP A 750 39.68 -3.08 8.42
N PRO A 751 39.65 -1.93 9.14
CA PRO A 751 39.68 -0.62 8.48
C PRO A 751 41.01 -0.29 7.81
N ASP A 752 42.14 -0.85 8.25
CA ASP A 752 43.45 -0.62 7.61
C ASP A 752 44.10 -1.88 6.97
N GLY A 753 43.45 -3.04 7.05
CA GLY A 753 43.69 -4.20 6.19
C GLY A 753 44.90 -5.06 6.59
N ASP A 754 46.12 -4.62 6.24
CA ASP A 754 47.37 -5.25 6.73
C ASP A 754 48.14 -4.33 7.70
N GLY A 755 47.47 -3.29 8.19
CA GLY A 755 47.99 -2.30 9.11
C GLY A 755 48.01 -2.72 10.59
N PRO A 756 48.14 -1.74 11.51
CA PRO A 756 48.17 -1.98 12.95
C PRO A 756 46.80 -2.25 13.59
N LEU A 757 45.70 -1.90 12.92
CA LEU A 757 44.37 -2.29 13.36
C LEU A 757 44.10 -3.75 12.96
N ALA A 758 42.99 -4.29 13.44
CA ALA A 758 42.62 -5.67 13.17
C ALA A 758 41.12 -5.77 12.95
N TYR A 759 40.71 -6.76 12.18
CA TYR A 759 39.30 -7.14 12.04
C TYR A 759 38.60 -7.22 13.42
N GLY A 760 37.62 -6.34 13.63
CA GLY A 760 36.97 -6.15 14.92
C GLY A 760 35.88 -5.07 14.87
N ALA A 761 35.15 -4.91 15.97
CA ALA A 761 34.07 -3.94 16.07
C ALA A 761 34.58 -2.52 16.36
N TYR A 762 34.14 -1.55 15.57
CA TYR A 762 34.43 -0.12 15.71
C TYR A 762 33.12 0.66 15.81
N THR A 763 32.95 1.40 16.90
CA THR A 763 31.81 2.33 17.08
C THR A 763 32.24 3.73 16.67
N ILE A 764 31.66 4.22 15.58
CA ILE A 764 31.89 5.53 14.99
C ILE A 764 30.86 6.49 15.60
N PRO A 765 31.26 7.52 16.36
CA PRO A 765 30.32 8.45 16.96
C PRO A 765 29.57 9.27 15.90
N ASN A 766 28.28 9.54 16.10
CA ASN A 766 27.52 10.43 15.20
C ASN A 766 28.06 11.88 15.21
N SER A 767 28.86 12.27 16.21
CA SER A 767 29.60 13.55 16.16
C SER A 767 30.63 13.62 15.03
N ASP A 768 31.12 12.48 14.55
CA ASP A 768 32.06 12.38 13.43
C ASP A 768 31.32 12.09 12.11
N LEU A 769 30.18 11.37 12.15
CA LEU A 769 29.33 11.09 10.98
C LEU A 769 28.53 12.33 10.52
N GLY A 770 27.96 13.09 11.47
CA GLY A 770 27.30 14.38 11.21
C GLY A 770 25.81 14.32 10.85
N TYR A 771 25.12 13.18 11.01
CA TYR A 771 23.72 13.05 10.60
C TYR A 771 22.73 13.55 11.68
N PRO A 772 21.64 14.24 11.29
CA PRO A 772 20.51 14.50 12.17
C PRO A 772 19.65 13.24 12.34
N LYS A 773 18.77 13.25 13.36
CA LYS A 773 17.77 12.19 13.52
C LYS A 773 16.74 12.23 12.41
N ALA A 774 16.27 11.06 11.98
CA ALA A 774 15.11 10.94 11.10
C ALA A 774 13.82 11.22 11.90
N GLU A 775 13.08 12.24 11.48
CA GLU A 775 11.89 12.74 12.16
C GLU A 775 10.73 12.92 11.16
N ARG A 776 9.54 12.48 11.58
CA ARG A 776 8.26 12.72 10.91
C ARG A 776 7.15 12.86 11.93
N GLN A 777 6.38 13.94 11.86
CA GLN A 777 5.19 14.14 12.65
C GLN A 777 3.98 14.42 11.77
N TYR A 778 2.82 13.96 12.23
CA TYR A 778 1.55 14.25 11.61
C TYR A 778 0.51 14.62 12.66
N GLY A 779 -0.26 15.68 12.40
CA GLY A 779 -1.41 16.07 13.23
C GLY A 779 -2.63 16.33 12.35
N ALA A 780 -3.81 15.87 12.77
CA ALA A 780 -5.06 16.08 12.03
C ALA A 780 -6.27 16.26 12.93
N VAL A 781 -7.30 16.90 12.37
CA VAL A 781 -8.66 16.96 12.89
C VAL A 781 -9.64 16.67 11.74
N ASP A 782 -10.30 15.52 11.83
CA ASP A 782 -11.41 15.13 10.97
C ASP A 782 -12.75 15.55 11.62
N VAL A 783 -13.66 16.10 10.82
CA VAL A 783 -15.05 16.39 11.18
C VAL A 783 -15.94 15.71 10.16
N ASN A 784 -16.77 14.75 10.58
CA ASN A 784 -17.65 14.00 9.69
C ASN A 784 -19.14 14.23 10.02
N PHE A 785 -20.00 14.18 9.00
CA PHE A 785 -21.43 14.44 9.09
C PHE A 785 -22.19 13.58 8.07
N ASN A 786 -22.86 12.53 8.56
CA ASN A 786 -23.30 11.42 7.74
C ASN A 786 -24.82 11.24 7.84
N LYS A 787 -25.48 11.01 6.70
CA LYS A 787 -26.85 10.51 6.60
C LYS A 787 -26.84 9.12 5.97
N ALA A 788 -27.40 8.14 6.69
CA ALA A 788 -27.69 6.83 6.15
C ALA A 788 -28.67 6.88 4.96
N TRP A 789 -28.61 5.87 4.09
CA TRP A 789 -29.55 5.71 2.97
C TRP A 789 -30.97 5.47 3.49
N ALA A 790 -31.78 6.52 3.45
CA ALA A 790 -33.18 6.52 3.88
C ALA A 790 -33.90 7.71 3.23
N ASP A 791 -35.24 7.62 3.09
CA ASP A 791 -36.04 8.52 2.25
C ASP A 791 -35.50 8.69 0.81
N GLY A 792 -34.87 7.65 0.28
CA GLY A 792 -34.30 7.62 -1.08
C GLY A 792 -32.99 8.38 -1.24
N TRP A 793 -32.26 8.75 -0.17
CA TRP A 793 -30.98 9.44 -0.31
C TRP A 793 -30.00 9.24 0.86
N MET A 794 -28.72 9.52 0.59
CA MET A 794 -27.63 9.47 1.56
C MET A 794 -26.64 10.62 1.39
N LEU A 795 -25.84 10.87 2.43
CA LEU A 795 -24.71 11.79 2.42
C LEU A 795 -23.60 11.24 3.33
N ASP A 796 -22.38 11.11 2.83
CA ASP A 796 -21.17 11.14 3.67
C ASP A 796 -20.46 12.46 3.39
N PHE A 797 -20.04 13.16 4.44
CA PHE A 797 -19.28 14.39 4.34
C PHE A 797 -18.17 14.38 5.39
N THR A 798 -16.94 14.60 4.94
CA THR A 798 -15.76 14.73 5.80
C THR A 798 -14.99 16.00 5.44
N TYR A 799 -14.64 16.79 6.45
CA TYR A 799 -13.61 17.82 6.37
C TYR A 799 -12.41 17.41 7.24
N THR A 800 -11.21 17.46 6.67
CA THR A 800 -9.95 17.22 7.37
C THR A 800 -9.10 18.49 7.34
N TRP A 801 -8.65 18.94 8.51
CA TRP A 801 -7.43 19.74 8.61
C TRP A 801 -6.27 18.82 8.99
N SER A 802 -5.10 18.97 8.38
CA SER A 802 -3.91 18.22 8.79
C SER A 802 -2.59 18.95 8.57
N HIS A 803 -1.51 18.43 9.16
CA HIS A 803 -0.13 18.85 8.94
C HIS A 803 0.75 17.61 8.94
N SER A 804 1.51 17.36 7.87
CA SER A 804 2.63 16.41 7.81
C SER A 804 3.95 17.19 7.68
N TRP A 805 4.92 16.94 8.56
CA TRP A 805 6.22 17.61 8.55
C TRP A 805 7.33 16.74 9.14
N GLY A 806 8.58 17.07 8.81
CA GLY A 806 9.74 16.28 9.20
C GLY A 806 10.90 16.42 8.22
N ASN A 807 11.95 15.62 8.40
CA ASN A 807 13.04 15.46 7.43
C ASN A 807 13.06 14.08 6.75
N ASN A 808 12.22 13.13 7.18
CA ASN A 808 12.03 11.83 6.53
C ASN A 808 10.56 11.65 6.16
N GLU A 809 10.25 11.20 4.94
CA GLU A 809 8.87 10.89 4.56
C GLU A 809 8.45 9.49 5.03
N GLY A 810 9.38 8.54 5.08
CA GLY A 810 9.14 7.14 5.41
C GLY A 810 9.97 6.23 4.51
N TYR A 811 9.39 5.11 4.07
CA TYR A 811 10.06 4.15 3.19
C TYR A 811 10.43 4.71 1.81
N VAL A 812 9.57 5.54 1.23
CA VAL A 812 9.82 6.13 -0.10
C VAL A 812 9.87 7.66 0.00
N ARG A 813 10.58 8.26 -0.94
CA ARG A 813 10.84 9.71 -1.01
C ARG A 813 10.11 10.31 -2.21
N SER A 814 8.96 10.95 -1.98
CA SER A 814 8.11 11.42 -3.09
C SER A 814 8.62 12.67 -3.78
N ASP A 815 9.51 13.45 -3.15
CA ASP A 815 10.06 14.68 -3.75
C ASP A 815 11.10 14.43 -4.87
N ASN A 816 11.61 13.21 -5.00
CA ASN A 816 12.39 12.76 -6.17
C ASN A 816 11.93 11.39 -6.75
N GLU A 817 10.70 10.96 -6.43
CA GLU A 817 10.09 9.68 -6.85
C GLU A 817 10.91 8.41 -6.54
N GLN A 818 11.81 8.43 -5.53
CA GLN A 818 12.65 7.26 -5.23
C GLN A 818 11.86 6.12 -4.56
N THR A 819 11.91 4.93 -5.18
CA THR A 819 11.20 3.70 -4.74
C THR A 819 12.02 2.77 -3.84
N ASP A 820 13.26 3.13 -3.51
CA ASP A 820 14.17 2.31 -2.72
C ASP A 820 13.78 2.33 -1.23
N ALA A 821 12.93 1.38 -0.84
CA ALA A 821 12.34 1.33 0.49
C ALA A 821 13.38 1.22 1.61
N GLY A 822 13.51 2.28 2.42
CA GLY A 822 14.46 2.36 3.54
C GLY A 822 15.92 2.45 3.12
N LEU A 823 16.18 2.96 1.91
CA LEU A 823 17.51 3.30 1.38
C LEU A 823 17.40 4.61 0.57
N THR A 824 16.93 5.68 1.21
CA THR A 824 16.61 6.94 0.52
C THR A 824 17.79 7.92 0.52
N THR A 825 18.02 8.48 -0.67
CA THR A 825 18.97 9.57 -1.00
C THR A 825 18.98 10.77 -0.05
N ASN A 826 17.97 10.89 0.81
CA ASN A 826 17.87 11.91 1.84
C ASN A 826 18.94 11.77 2.94
N PHE A 827 19.49 10.57 3.17
CA PHE A 827 20.50 10.31 4.21
C PHE A 827 21.81 9.70 3.70
N ASP A 828 21.99 9.48 2.39
CA ASP A 828 23.25 8.98 1.81
C ASP A 828 24.49 9.81 2.20
N GLN A 829 24.35 11.13 2.36
CA GLN A 829 25.42 12.06 2.72
C GLN A 829 24.91 13.12 3.70
N PRO A 830 25.71 13.58 4.68
CA PRO A 830 25.20 14.46 5.74
C PRO A 830 24.73 15.82 5.19
N GLY A 831 25.43 16.38 4.19
CA GLY A 831 25.02 17.61 3.51
C GLY A 831 23.71 17.50 2.69
N LEU A 832 23.17 16.31 2.43
CA LEU A 832 21.84 16.17 1.81
C LEU A 832 20.71 16.42 2.82
N THR A 833 21.00 16.31 4.12
CA THR A 833 20.03 16.58 5.20
C THR A 833 19.87 18.07 5.51
N ASP A 834 20.79 18.92 5.05
CA ASP A 834 20.71 20.38 5.18
C ASP A 834 19.40 20.88 4.54
N GLY A 835 18.54 21.52 5.34
CA GLY A 835 17.24 22.02 4.88
C GLY A 835 16.15 20.96 4.66
N ALA A 836 16.42 19.67 4.85
CA ALA A 836 15.45 18.60 4.64
C ALA A 836 14.24 18.67 5.59
N SER A 837 14.36 19.32 6.75
CA SER A 837 13.26 19.55 7.71
C SER A 837 12.26 20.57 7.17
N GLY A 838 11.02 20.14 6.90
CA GLY A 838 9.97 21.02 6.40
C GLY A 838 8.60 20.37 6.24
N ASN A 839 7.72 20.93 5.41
CA ASN A 839 6.45 20.29 5.07
C ASN A 839 6.73 19.11 4.12
N LEU A 840 6.24 17.92 4.44
CA LEU A 840 6.49 16.72 3.63
C LEU A 840 5.63 16.67 2.35
N PRO A 841 6.04 15.93 1.31
CA PRO A 841 5.31 15.82 0.04
C PRO A 841 3.84 15.42 0.20
N ASN A 842 3.53 14.52 1.14
CA ASN A 842 2.17 14.08 1.43
C ASN A 842 1.29 15.08 2.24
N ASP A 843 1.78 16.27 2.60
CA ASP A 843 0.99 17.27 3.35
C ASP A 843 -0.17 17.85 2.52
N ARG A 844 -1.41 17.70 3.00
CA ARG A 844 -2.62 18.33 2.44
C ARG A 844 -3.39 19.08 3.53
N ARG A 845 -2.96 20.32 3.79
CA ARG A 845 -3.40 21.20 4.89
C ARG A 845 -4.91 21.22 5.15
N HIS A 846 -5.71 21.27 4.11
CA HIS A 846 -7.17 21.17 4.19
C HIS A 846 -7.69 20.23 3.11
N GLN A 847 -8.66 19.39 3.46
CA GLN A 847 -9.35 18.49 2.54
C GLN A 847 -10.86 18.48 2.85
N VAL A 848 -11.68 18.31 1.81
CA VAL A 848 -13.11 18.02 1.86
C VAL A 848 -13.36 16.80 1.00
N LYS A 849 -14.11 15.83 1.51
CA LYS A 849 -14.61 14.65 0.80
C LYS A 849 -16.12 14.58 1.00
N MET A 850 -16.87 14.29 -0.06
CA MET A 850 -18.33 14.22 0.00
C MET A 850 -18.86 13.18 -1.00
N GLN A 851 -19.59 12.20 -0.48
CA GLN A 851 -20.32 11.21 -1.27
C GLN A 851 -21.82 11.43 -1.07
N PHE A 852 -22.57 11.57 -2.16
CA PHE A 852 -24.02 11.79 -2.10
C PHE A 852 -24.71 10.99 -3.20
N ALA A 853 -25.82 10.35 -2.86
CA ALA A 853 -26.67 9.66 -3.82
C ALA A 853 -28.15 9.91 -3.53
N TYR A 854 -28.95 9.92 -4.60
CA TYR A 854 -30.37 10.27 -4.58
C TYR A 854 -31.16 9.42 -5.59
N GLU A 855 -32.24 8.80 -5.13
CA GLU A 855 -33.22 8.09 -5.93
C GLU A 855 -34.15 9.09 -6.62
N ILE A 856 -33.98 9.28 -7.93
CA ILE A 856 -34.85 10.14 -8.74
C ILE A 856 -36.20 9.46 -8.99
N THR A 857 -36.18 8.15 -9.23
CA THR A 857 -37.34 7.27 -9.26
C THR A 857 -36.93 5.87 -8.75
N GLU A 858 -37.90 5.01 -8.45
CA GLU A 858 -37.73 3.59 -8.10
C GLU A 858 -36.76 2.78 -9.01
N ASN A 859 -36.49 3.27 -10.23
CA ASN A 859 -35.62 2.64 -11.21
C ASN A 859 -34.42 3.51 -11.63
N LEU A 860 -34.29 4.74 -11.11
CA LEU A 860 -33.28 5.73 -11.55
C LEU A 860 -32.61 6.40 -10.35
N THR A 861 -31.32 6.10 -10.15
CA THR A 861 -30.50 6.66 -9.07
C THR A 861 -29.39 7.53 -9.65
N MET A 862 -29.15 8.68 -9.04
CA MET A 862 -28.00 9.54 -9.31
C MET A 862 -27.03 9.47 -8.14
N GLY A 863 -25.74 9.32 -8.43
CA GLY A 863 -24.66 9.38 -7.46
C GLY A 863 -23.69 10.50 -7.74
N SER A 864 -22.90 10.86 -6.74
CA SER A 864 -21.84 11.85 -6.83
C SER A 864 -20.72 11.55 -5.82
N ASN A 865 -19.49 11.81 -6.25
CA ASN A 865 -18.30 11.77 -5.42
C ASN A 865 -17.54 13.08 -5.66
N PHE A 866 -17.27 13.83 -4.60
CA PHE A 866 -16.61 15.12 -4.66
C PHE A 866 -15.42 15.14 -3.71
N PHE A 867 -14.31 15.72 -4.16
CA PHE A 867 -13.24 16.14 -3.27
C PHE A 867 -12.71 17.52 -3.61
N TRP A 868 -12.17 18.20 -2.61
CA TRP A 868 -11.32 19.39 -2.74
C TRP A 868 -10.17 19.25 -1.74
N ARG A 869 -8.95 19.62 -2.14
CA ARG A 869 -7.77 19.62 -1.25
C ARG A 869 -6.81 20.76 -1.58
N THR A 870 -6.09 21.23 -0.57
CA THR A 870 -4.95 22.13 -0.80
C THR A 870 -3.80 21.42 -1.51
N GLY A 871 -3.08 22.14 -2.36
CA GLY A 871 -1.95 21.60 -3.12
C GLY A 871 -0.77 21.08 -2.29
N ARG A 872 0.03 20.27 -2.96
CA ARG A 872 1.24 19.59 -2.48
C ARG A 872 2.38 20.60 -2.27
N PRO A 873 3.14 20.57 -1.15
CA PRO A 873 4.37 21.33 -1.04
C PRO A 873 5.39 20.87 -2.08
N TYR A 874 6.18 21.79 -2.63
CA TYR A 874 7.34 21.46 -3.48
C TYR A 874 8.60 22.15 -2.94
N GLY A 875 9.76 21.59 -3.28
CA GLY A 875 11.09 22.03 -2.90
C GLY A 875 11.85 22.73 -4.03
N ALA A 876 13.17 22.71 -3.90
CA ALA A 876 14.12 23.23 -4.86
C ALA A 876 15.43 22.44 -4.69
N PHE A 877 15.64 21.44 -5.55
CA PHE A 877 16.82 20.59 -5.49
C PHE A 877 17.97 21.17 -6.30
N GLY A 878 19.12 21.34 -5.67
CA GLY A 878 20.33 21.86 -6.29
C GLY A 878 21.56 21.19 -5.71
N LEU A 879 22.73 21.70 -6.11
CA LEU A 879 23.99 21.11 -5.73
C LEU A 879 24.46 21.71 -4.41
N HIS A 880 24.92 20.85 -3.49
CA HIS A 880 25.39 21.33 -2.19
C HIS A 880 26.63 22.25 -2.35
N PRO A 881 26.61 23.50 -1.83
CA PRO A 881 27.63 24.49 -2.16
C PRO A 881 28.98 24.29 -1.44
N THR A 882 28.99 23.53 -0.33
CA THR A 882 30.13 23.43 0.60
C THR A 882 30.45 22.01 1.08
N ASP A 883 29.72 20.99 0.62
CA ASP A 883 29.98 19.58 0.90
C ASP A 883 30.22 18.92 -0.45
N ALA A 884 31.45 18.48 -0.67
CA ALA A 884 31.87 17.90 -1.94
C ALA A 884 31.09 16.63 -2.25
N PHE A 885 30.90 15.76 -1.25
CA PHE A 885 30.24 14.47 -1.40
C PHE A 885 28.74 14.66 -1.66
N ALA A 886 28.05 15.49 -0.87
CA ALA A 886 26.65 15.82 -1.17
C ALA A 886 26.48 16.46 -2.57
N SER A 887 27.48 17.19 -3.09
CA SER A 887 27.43 17.71 -4.46
C SER A 887 27.65 16.65 -5.56
N LEU A 888 28.31 15.51 -5.25
CA LEU A 888 28.53 14.41 -6.21
C LEU A 888 27.23 13.65 -6.53
N TYR A 889 26.25 13.68 -5.61
CA TYR A 889 24.87 13.24 -5.86
C TYR A 889 24.13 14.11 -6.89
N GLY A 890 24.66 15.28 -7.23
CA GLY A 890 24.03 16.22 -8.16
C GLY A 890 22.98 17.06 -7.46
N ALA A 891 21.82 17.23 -8.11
CA ALA A 891 20.75 18.09 -7.63
C ALA A 891 19.80 17.33 -6.71
N GLU A 892 20.27 17.05 -5.49
CA GLU A 892 19.54 16.33 -4.44
C GLU A 892 19.46 17.10 -3.12
N ALA A 893 20.25 18.16 -2.95
CA ALA A 893 20.28 18.98 -1.74
C ALA A 893 19.26 20.13 -1.80
N PHE A 894 18.78 20.60 -0.64
CA PHE A 894 17.81 21.70 -0.53
C PHE A 894 18.44 23.09 -0.71
N TYR A 895 19.16 23.29 -1.81
CA TYR A 895 19.86 24.53 -2.16
C TYR A 895 19.45 25.03 -3.54
N LYS A 896 19.45 26.36 -3.71
CA LYS A 896 19.25 27.02 -4.99
C LYS A 896 20.07 28.30 -5.07
N ASP A 897 20.84 28.46 -6.14
CA ASP A 897 21.78 29.55 -6.36
C ASP A 897 22.79 29.69 -5.18
N GLY A 898 23.10 28.57 -4.53
CA GLY A 898 23.95 28.48 -3.32
C GLY A 898 23.28 28.87 -1.99
N GLU A 899 22.00 29.27 -1.99
CA GLU A 899 21.23 29.61 -0.79
C GLU A 899 20.33 28.43 -0.36
N LEU A 900 20.15 28.24 0.94
CA LEU A 900 19.33 27.15 1.49
C LEU A 900 17.83 27.42 1.28
N VAL A 901 17.11 26.45 0.71
CA VAL A 901 15.65 26.48 0.47
C VAL A 901 14.99 25.28 1.15
N PRO A 902 14.62 25.38 2.44
CA PRO A 902 14.11 24.24 3.21
C PRO A 902 12.92 23.52 2.57
N ARG A 903 12.78 22.21 2.82
CA ARG A 903 11.77 21.34 2.22
C ARG A 903 10.35 21.94 2.30
N GLY A 904 9.67 22.00 1.15
CA GLY A 904 8.30 22.51 1.07
C GLY A 904 8.14 24.00 1.40
N SER A 905 9.23 24.79 1.41
CA SER A 905 9.20 26.25 1.59
C SER A 905 9.13 27.03 0.27
N ALA A 906 9.48 26.41 -0.86
CA ALA A 906 9.46 27.05 -2.17
C ALA A 906 8.02 27.36 -2.65
N GLY A 907 7.04 26.55 -2.25
CA GLY A 907 5.63 26.83 -2.45
C GLY A 907 4.74 25.61 -2.33
N ARG A 908 3.56 25.70 -2.95
CA ARG A 908 2.62 24.58 -3.15
C ARG A 908 2.08 24.59 -4.57
N THR A 909 1.74 23.41 -5.08
CA THR A 909 0.93 23.28 -6.30
C THR A 909 -0.47 23.90 -6.11
N PRO A 910 -1.24 24.13 -7.18
CA PRO A 910 -2.62 24.60 -7.08
C PRO A 910 -3.51 23.69 -6.21
N ASN A 911 -4.64 24.24 -5.75
CA ASN A 911 -5.63 23.47 -4.99
C ASN A 911 -6.46 22.61 -5.94
N THR A 912 -6.31 21.29 -5.87
CA THR A 912 -7.01 20.35 -6.75
C THR A 912 -8.42 20.04 -6.24
N TRP A 913 -9.39 19.92 -7.15
CA TRP A 913 -10.74 19.45 -6.82
C TRP A 913 -11.37 18.67 -7.96
N ASN A 914 -12.36 17.86 -7.62
CA ASN A 914 -13.00 16.94 -8.54
C ASN A 914 -14.48 16.76 -8.20
N LEU A 915 -15.33 16.65 -9.21
CA LEU A 915 -16.70 16.16 -9.09
C LEU A 915 -16.91 15.05 -10.10
N ASP A 916 -17.18 13.85 -9.59
CA ASP A 916 -17.63 12.70 -10.37
C ASP A 916 -19.15 12.57 -10.21
N LEU A 917 -19.86 12.22 -11.28
CA LEU A 917 -21.31 11.97 -11.27
C LEU A 917 -21.63 10.60 -11.87
N SER A 918 -22.59 9.89 -11.27
CA SER A 918 -23.14 8.66 -11.84
C SER A 918 -24.64 8.80 -12.10
N LEU A 919 -25.11 8.12 -13.14
CA LEU A 919 -26.54 7.87 -13.36
C LEU A 919 -26.74 6.38 -13.62
N GLN A 920 -27.51 5.73 -12.76
CA GLN A 920 -27.82 4.31 -12.82
C GLN A 920 -29.31 4.10 -13.09
N TYR A 921 -29.62 3.29 -14.09
CA TYR A 921 -30.97 2.85 -14.42
C TYR A 921 -31.10 1.34 -14.23
N ASN A 922 -31.94 0.94 -13.29
CA ASN A 922 -32.27 -0.44 -12.99
C ASN A 922 -33.51 -0.85 -13.80
N MET A 923 -33.51 -2.04 -14.38
CA MET A 923 -34.70 -2.63 -14.99
C MET A 923 -34.77 -4.14 -14.70
N LYS A 924 -35.99 -4.69 -14.71
CA LYS A 924 -36.20 -6.14 -14.67
C LYS A 924 -36.62 -6.65 -16.04
N ILE A 925 -35.97 -7.71 -16.51
CA ILE A 925 -36.38 -8.45 -17.71
C ILE A 925 -36.81 -9.84 -17.25
N SER A 926 -38.12 -10.10 -17.32
CA SER A 926 -38.76 -11.22 -16.60
C SER A 926 -38.52 -11.10 -15.09
N GLU A 927 -37.75 -12.01 -14.49
CA GLU A 927 -37.43 -12.02 -13.06
C GLU A 927 -35.99 -11.56 -12.77
N HIS A 928 -35.19 -11.32 -13.81
CA HIS A 928 -33.76 -11.03 -13.73
C HIS A 928 -33.46 -9.52 -13.73
N ASP A 929 -32.41 -9.12 -13.01
CA ASP A 929 -31.99 -7.73 -12.89
C ASP A 929 -31.01 -7.35 -13.99
N LEU A 930 -31.28 -6.23 -14.66
CA LEU A 930 -30.39 -5.62 -15.65
C LEU A 930 -30.19 -4.14 -15.29
N THR A 931 -28.94 -3.78 -15.06
CA THR A 931 -28.54 -2.41 -14.69
C THR A 931 -27.73 -1.79 -15.82
N PHE A 932 -28.06 -0.56 -16.19
CA PHE A 932 -27.23 0.30 -17.02
C PHE A 932 -26.73 1.46 -16.18
N ARG A 933 -25.44 1.79 -16.26
CA ARG A 933 -24.86 2.90 -15.52
C ARG A 933 -23.86 3.66 -16.37
N ALA A 934 -23.87 4.99 -16.24
CA ALA A 934 -22.86 5.86 -16.79
C ALA A 934 -22.22 6.64 -15.63
N ASP A 935 -20.90 6.52 -15.48
CA ASP A 935 -20.10 7.37 -14.62
C ASP A 935 -19.36 8.39 -15.48
N VAL A 936 -19.44 9.67 -15.11
CA VAL A 936 -18.62 10.74 -15.69
C VAL A 936 -17.69 11.23 -14.59
N PHE A 937 -16.41 10.90 -14.72
CA PHE A 937 -15.37 11.33 -13.81
C PHE A 937 -14.86 12.71 -14.21
N ASN A 938 -14.52 13.54 -13.23
CA ASN A 938 -14.07 14.92 -13.43
C ASN A 938 -14.97 15.70 -14.41
N VAL A 939 -16.26 15.84 -14.04
CA VAL A 939 -17.31 16.43 -14.90
C VAL A 939 -16.93 17.79 -15.47
N PHE A 940 -16.18 18.61 -14.72
CA PHE A 940 -15.74 19.93 -15.13
C PHE A 940 -14.44 19.96 -15.93
N ASN A 941 -13.73 18.84 -16.04
CA ASN A 941 -12.39 18.72 -16.62
C ASN A 941 -11.37 19.66 -15.95
N ASN A 942 -11.30 19.62 -14.61
CA ASN A 942 -10.25 20.32 -13.87
C ASN A 942 -8.93 19.60 -14.10
N ASP A 943 -7.94 20.32 -14.61
CA ASP A 943 -6.66 19.84 -15.10
C ASP A 943 -5.49 20.51 -14.37
N GLU A 944 -5.71 20.90 -13.11
CA GLU A 944 -4.72 21.58 -12.27
C GLU A 944 -3.43 20.74 -12.11
N ILE A 945 -2.30 21.44 -12.05
CA ILE A 945 -0.97 20.84 -11.89
C ILE A 945 -0.91 20.13 -10.52
N THR A 946 -0.57 18.85 -10.52
CA THR A 946 -0.40 18.06 -9.29
C THR A 946 1.04 18.07 -8.80
N GLU A 947 2.02 18.09 -9.71
CA GLU A 947 3.45 17.97 -9.44
C GLU A 947 4.27 18.85 -10.41
N TYR A 948 5.43 19.31 -9.93
CA TYR A 948 6.39 20.12 -10.69
C TYR A 948 7.73 19.39 -10.80
N ASN A 949 8.55 19.78 -11.78
CA ASN A 949 9.97 19.51 -11.73
C ASN A 949 10.61 20.35 -10.61
N GLU A 950 11.00 19.67 -9.52
CA GLU A 950 11.58 20.29 -8.33
C GLU A 950 13.10 20.50 -8.43
N THR A 951 13.75 19.99 -9.49
CA THR A 951 15.18 20.21 -9.75
C THR A 951 15.42 21.67 -10.12
N ALA A 952 16.01 22.45 -9.23
CA ALA A 952 16.32 23.86 -9.39
C ALA A 952 17.65 24.14 -10.10
N GLU A 953 18.59 23.18 -10.08
CA GLU A 953 19.91 23.31 -10.71
C GLU A 953 20.33 22.05 -11.47
N PHE A 954 21.24 22.19 -12.44
CA PHE A 954 21.98 21.06 -13.04
C PHE A 954 23.49 21.22 -12.83
N ILE A 955 24.21 20.10 -12.93
CA ILE A 955 25.69 20.07 -12.94
C ILE A 955 26.21 20.93 -14.11
N SER A 956 26.90 22.03 -13.79
CA SER A 956 27.50 22.93 -14.78
C SER A 956 28.98 22.61 -15.04
N ALA A 957 29.74 22.32 -13.97
CA ALA A 957 31.17 22.01 -14.02
C ALA A 957 31.59 21.23 -12.77
N TYR A 958 32.70 20.50 -12.88
CA TYR A 958 33.44 19.98 -11.72
C TYR A 958 34.45 21.04 -11.25
N ASP A 959 34.52 21.27 -9.95
CA ASP A 959 35.44 22.19 -9.29
C ASP A 959 36.49 21.36 -8.52
N PRO A 960 37.72 21.21 -9.05
CA PRO A 960 38.74 20.33 -8.46
C PRO A 960 39.35 20.87 -7.16
N ASP A 961 39.20 22.18 -6.87
CA ASP A 961 39.64 22.76 -5.60
C ASP A 961 38.59 22.50 -4.49
N PHE A 962 37.32 22.36 -4.88
CA PHE A 962 36.22 21.93 -4.01
C PHE A 962 36.13 20.40 -3.88
N GLY A 963 36.52 19.65 -4.91
CA GLY A 963 36.35 18.19 -5.01
C GLY A 963 34.96 17.75 -5.48
N GLY A 964 34.08 18.69 -5.85
CA GLY A 964 32.67 18.47 -6.13
C GLY A 964 32.14 19.22 -7.36
N TYR A 965 30.84 19.14 -7.62
CA TYR A 965 30.20 19.81 -8.76
C TYR A 965 29.62 21.18 -8.37
N ARG A 966 29.51 22.09 -9.36
CA ARG A 966 28.84 23.40 -9.23
C ARG A 966 27.53 23.41 -10.02
N GLY A 967 26.48 23.97 -9.42
CA GLY A 967 25.17 24.12 -10.04
C GLY A 967 25.10 25.29 -11.04
N ALA A 968 24.19 25.16 -12.01
CA ALA A 968 23.63 26.28 -12.77
C ALA A 968 22.11 26.11 -12.83
N ALA A 969 21.37 27.22 -12.83
CA ALA A 969 19.91 27.22 -12.80
C ALA A 969 19.29 26.34 -13.89
N ASN A 970 18.38 25.46 -13.49
CA ASN A 970 17.60 24.62 -14.38
C ASN A 970 16.46 25.45 -15.02
N PRO A 971 16.37 25.58 -16.36
CA PRO A 971 15.23 26.22 -17.02
C PRO A 971 13.91 25.46 -16.82
N ASP A 972 13.97 24.18 -16.44
CA ASP A 972 12.80 23.31 -16.27
C ASP A 972 12.20 23.38 -14.86
N TYR A 973 12.84 24.09 -13.93
CA TYR A 973 12.35 24.23 -12.57
C TYR A 973 10.95 24.87 -12.55
N LEU A 974 9.99 24.22 -11.87
CA LEU A 974 8.56 24.57 -11.87
C LEU A 974 7.81 24.35 -13.21
N LEU A 975 8.39 23.61 -14.18
CA LEU A 975 7.58 23.03 -15.24
C LEU A 975 6.72 21.89 -14.67
N ALA A 976 5.46 21.82 -15.11
CA ALA A 976 4.52 20.78 -14.67
C ALA A 976 4.94 19.39 -15.18
N THR A 977 5.14 18.45 -14.26
CA THR A 977 5.44 17.04 -14.56
C THR A 977 4.19 16.17 -14.54
N ASN A 978 3.18 16.54 -13.74
CA ASN A 978 1.92 15.83 -13.65
C ASN A 978 0.73 16.79 -13.46
N TYR A 979 -0.46 16.33 -13.86
CA TYR A 979 -1.73 17.06 -13.78
C TYR A 979 -2.83 16.17 -13.19
N GLN A 980 -3.95 16.77 -12.75
CA GLN A 980 -5.15 16.02 -12.42
C GLN A 980 -5.60 15.12 -13.59
N LYS A 981 -6.07 13.90 -13.29
CA LYS A 981 -6.67 13.01 -14.32
C LYS A 981 -7.84 13.77 -14.99
N PRO A 982 -7.84 13.88 -16.33
CA PRO A 982 -8.84 14.65 -17.06
C PRO A 982 -10.20 13.95 -17.01
N ARG A 983 -11.24 14.60 -17.55
CA ARG A 983 -12.57 14.02 -17.68
C ARG A 983 -12.52 12.72 -18.48
N TYR A 984 -13.21 11.70 -17.99
CA TYR A 984 -13.46 10.49 -18.77
C TYR A 984 -14.82 9.88 -18.41
N VAL A 985 -15.35 9.06 -19.29
CA VAL A 985 -16.66 8.40 -19.14
C VAL A 985 -16.48 6.90 -19.06
N ARG A 986 -17.06 6.29 -18.03
CA ARG A 986 -17.28 4.84 -17.98
C ARG A 986 -18.74 4.55 -18.27
N LEU A 987 -18.98 3.69 -19.26
CA LEU A 987 -20.28 3.09 -19.50
C LEU A 987 -20.27 1.66 -18.98
N SER A 988 -21.34 1.22 -18.34
CA SER A 988 -21.45 -0.16 -17.86
C SER A 988 -22.84 -0.74 -18.00
N ALA A 989 -22.86 -2.06 -18.17
CA ALA A 989 -24.06 -2.87 -18.16
C ALA A 989 -23.79 -4.12 -17.33
N SER A 990 -24.68 -4.45 -16.40
CA SER A 990 -24.59 -5.66 -15.60
C SER A 990 -25.92 -6.41 -15.57
N PHE A 991 -25.86 -7.70 -15.82
CA PHE A 991 -26.97 -8.64 -15.77
C PHE A 991 -26.76 -9.62 -14.63
N LYS A 992 -27.80 -9.85 -13.81
CA LYS A 992 -27.84 -10.84 -12.75
C LYS A 992 -29.05 -11.74 -12.96
N PHE A 993 -28.80 -13.03 -13.13
CA PHE A 993 -29.81 -14.07 -13.31
C PHE A 993 -30.39 -14.52 -11.97
#